data_AF-A0A917M3I4-F1
#
_entry.id   AF-A0A917M3I4-F1
#
_cell.length_a   1.000
_cell.length_b   1.000
_cell.length_c   1.000
_cell.angle_alpha   90.00
_cell.angle_beta   90.00
_cell.angle_gamma   90.00
#
_symmetry.space_group_name_H-M   'P 1'
#
loop_
_entity.id
_entity.type
_entity.pdbx_description
1 polymer ?
#
loop_
_entity_poly.entity_id
_entity_poly.type
_entity_poly.pdbx_seq_one_letter_code
_entity_poly.pdbx_strand_id
1 'polypeptide(L)'
;MMGKHAFLLISFLVLSWAMQLLWAQQSGPWPEIRREAKPWARWWWMGNAVDEHNVSQVIRDYADAGFGGMEIAPIYGAMDYEHKYIPFLSPRWMDIFRYTVDEADRLDMGIDLTTGTGWPFGGPQVGVSDAATRAVVRVFHVEGGQPFAGKIAPEDPKFQSAVLQSLTGYDEVGKPLLLTDNVADDGTLHWIPDNGNWELYALFAGKTGQQVKRAAPGGEGFTLNPFSGKALHHYLARFDDAFGRRRLGVRAFYNDSYEVYGADWTEDFFAEFQGRRGYDLRLHIRELLSADSTAYMGRLKSDYRQTFAELLLEEFTHPWTDWAHRYKARTKNQAHGSPGNLIDLYAAVDIPEVETFGSSFFSIPGLRRDTADIRNVDPDPVLLKFAASAANITGKKLVSSETFTWLTEHFKTTLSQCKPEVEQAFLSGVNHVFYHGITYSPEEVAWPGWLFYASVNFVPANSWWPHLVGLNGYITRVQSVLQAGKPDNELLLYWPVYDNWDNPKERMMPFTVHNVNDWLHPTAFYEAVKQLQQQGYSMDFISDGLLAEAKVRDGLIHTAPGNTPYKALVVPVTRRMPVETLEKLLELARQGATVLLQALPGDVPGLGAYETKHAKFNALLEQAKESRMVLSPDIVKALELRGVAGEQMVHDGLKFIRRSTSDGTYYFIVNHNANAIDTWTPFRAAGKYGAIVLNPQSGQFGKVTCSVKDGQHGIRIQLQPGESVIVKFAADVEDRLPDWRYLGKRLGEMPLARGWKLDFKQGGPELPSPIIQDTLAPWTLYTDTTYHAFSGIATYQTSFELADKRNDVIYLLELENVYESARVYINDQDAGVAWSIPFHLQIGDFLKPGTNTIRIEIANLMANRIRDMDRKGVEWRRYHEINFVSIDYVPFDASQWTVQPSGLAGPVTIVQYKVEEN
;
A
#
# COMPACT_ATOMS: atom_id res chain seq x y z
N MET A 1 36.85 25.14 -43.10
CA MET A 1 35.95 24.15 -42.47
C MET A 1 35.98 24.14 -40.94
N MET A 2 37.06 24.58 -40.26
CA MET A 2 37.13 24.59 -38.78
C MET A 2 36.21 25.59 -38.05
N GLY A 3 35.83 26.72 -38.68
CA GLY A 3 34.99 27.74 -38.01
C GLY A 3 33.50 27.37 -37.84
N LYS A 4 32.95 26.49 -38.69
CA LYS A 4 31.53 26.11 -38.62
C LYS A 4 31.24 25.06 -37.54
N HIS A 5 32.20 24.21 -37.19
CA HIS A 5 32.03 23.18 -36.16
C HIS A 5 32.20 23.73 -34.73
N ALA A 6 33.06 24.73 -34.55
CA ALA A 6 33.18 25.42 -33.26
C ALA A 6 31.92 26.24 -32.92
N PHE A 7 31.29 26.86 -33.92
CA PHE A 7 30.05 27.62 -33.72
C PHE A 7 28.87 26.70 -33.34
N LEU A 8 28.72 25.55 -34.01
CA LEU A 8 27.70 24.55 -33.68
C LEU A 8 27.88 23.96 -32.27
N LEU A 9 29.12 23.69 -31.83
CA LEU A 9 29.37 23.18 -30.48
C LEU A 9 29.05 24.21 -29.38
N ILE A 10 29.41 25.47 -29.60
CA ILE A 10 29.13 26.57 -28.67
C ILE A 10 27.62 26.86 -28.64
N SER A 11 26.93 26.84 -29.78
CA SER A 11 25.47 26.98 -29.84
C SER A 11 24.76 25.84 -29.12
N PHE A 12 25.24 24.60 -29.22
CA PHE A 12 24.67 23.44 -28.51
C PHE A 12 24.89 23.52 -26.99
N LEU A 13 26.08 23.97 -26.56
CA LEU A 13 26.40 24.17 -25.14
C LEU A 13 25.64 25.36 -24.53
N VAL A 14 25.43 26.43 -25.28
CA VAL A 14 24.61 27.58 -24.84
C VAL A 14 23.12 27.23 -24.84
N LEU A 15 22.62 26.44 -25.80
CA LEU A 15 21.24 25.92 -25.75
C LEU A 15 21.04 24.92 -24.61
N SER A 16 22.02 24.05 -24.31
CA SER A 16 21.91 23.11 -23.19
C SER A 16 21.97 23.83 -21.84
N TRP A 17 22.80 24.87 -21.72
CA TRP A 17 22.83 25.74 -20.54
C TRP A 17 21.56 26.59 -20.42
N ALA A 18 21.04 27.14 -21.52
CA ALA A 18 19.79 27.89 -21.53
C ALA A 18 18.58 26.99 -21.20
N MET A 19 18.54 25.75 -21.69
CA MET A 19 17.53 24.76 -21.31
C MET A 19 17.66 24.32 -19.85
N GLN A 20 18.87 24.14 -19.32
CA GLN A 20 19.09 23.87 -17.90
C GLN A 20 18.69 25.05 -17.01
N LEU A 21 18.93 26.29 -17.46
CA LEU A 21 18.47 27.50 -16.78
C LEU A 21 16.95 27.69 -16.88
N LEU A 22 16.32 27.33 -18.00
CA LEU A 22 14.86 27.32 -18.18
C LEU A 22 14.18 26.24 -17.32
N TRP A 23 14.80 25.05 -17.18
CA TRP A 23 14.33 23.99 -16.29
C TRP A 23 14.53 24.35 -14.82
N ALA A 24 15.67 24.96 -14.47
CA ALA A 24 15.92 25.48 -13.12
C ALA A 24 15.06 26.71 -12.78
N GLN A 25 14.59 27.46 -13.78
CA GLN A 25 13.56 28.50 -13.61
C GLN A 25 12.14 27.94 -13.52
N GLN A 26 11.88 26.72 -14.00
CA GLN A 26 10.54 26.10 -13.99
C GLN A 26 10.24 25.25 -12.74
N SER A 27 11.23 24.78 -11.97
CA SER A 27 11.00 23.81 -10.88
C SER A 27 10.71 24.42 -9.49
N GLY A 28 10.76 25.75 -9.34
CA GLY A 28 10.50 26.40 -8.03
C GLY A 28 11.28 25.76 -6.87
N PRO A 29 10.76 25.84 -5.62
CA PRO A 29 11.33 25.15 -4.45
C PRO A 29 10.94 23.66 -4.32
N TRP A 30 10.27 23.09 -5.33
CA TRP A 30 9.83 21.69 -5.32
C TRP A 30 11.00 20.75 -5.63
N PRO A 31 11.04 19.52 -5.06
CA PRO A 31 11.98 18.49 -5.47
C PRO A 31 11.83 18.12 -6.95
N GLU A 32 12.90 17.54 -7.51
CA GLU A 32 12.88 16.98 -8.87
C GLU A 32 11.77 15.90 -8.99
N ILE A 33 10.89 16.07 -9.97
CA ILE A 33 9.87 15.08 -10.30
C ILE A 33 10.48 14.03 -11.23
N ARG A 34 10.49 12.78 -10.79
CA ARG A 34 10.84 11.60 -11.59
C ARG A 34 9.61 10.78 -11.89
N ARG A 35 9.67 9.84 -12.84
CA ARG A 35 8.53 8.95 -13.15
C ARG A 35 8.05 8.13 -11.95
N GLU A 36 8.92 7.80 -10.99
CA GLU A 36 8.52 7.14 -9.74
C GLU A 36 7.74 8.05 -8.80
N ALA A 37 7.90 9.37 -8.91
CA ALA A 37 7.14 10.34 -8.13
C ALA A 37 5.71 10.48 -8.66
N LYS A 38 5.40 10.08 -9.89
CA LYS A 38 4.01 9.99 -10.38
C LYS A 38 3.31 8.74 -9.81
N PRO A 39 1.97 8.69 -9.71
CA PRO A 39 1.27 7.45 -9.42
C PRO A 39 1.46 6.45 -10.57
N TRP A 40 1.44 5.17 -10.22
CA TRP A 40 1.44 4.04 -11.15
C TRP A 40 0.10 3.31 -11.01
N ALA A 41 -0.16 2.32 -11.86
CA ALA A 41 -1.34 1.48 -11.70
C ALA A 41 -1.06 0.03 -12.06
N ARG A 42 -1.79 -0.88 -11.40
CA ARG A 42 -1.90 -2.26 -11.86
C ARG A 42 -2.77 -2.29 -13.11
N TRP A 43 -2.23 -2.90 -14.17
CA TRP A 43 -2.79 -2.89 -15.51
C TRP A 43 -3.24 -4.28 -15.92
N TRP A 44 -4.54 -4.52 -15.82
CA TRP A 44 -5.14 -5.84 -16.01
C TRP A 44 -5.21 -6.21 -17.49
N TRP A 45 -4.45 -7.21 -17.89
CA TRP A 45 -4.42 -7.73 -19.27
C TRP A 45 -5.35 -8.93 -19.40
N MET A 46 -6.61 -8.64 -19.74
CA MET A 46 -7.67 -9.64 -19.85
C MET A 46 -7.37 -10.64 -20.97
N GLY A 47 -7.09 -11.89 -20.63
CA GLY A 47 -6.77 -12.96 -21.59
C GLY A 47 -5.48 -12.72 -22.38
N ASN A 48 -4.70 -11.71 -21.96
CA ASN A 48 -3.68 -11.06 -22.77
C ASN A 48 -4.17 -10.69 -24.19
N ALA A 49 -5.45 -10.38 -24.35
CA ALA A 49 -6.06 -10.00 -25.62
C ALA A 49 -5.68 -8.56 -26.01
N VAL A 50 -4.37 -8.31 -26.09
CA VAL A 50 -3.75 -7.02 -26.34
C VAL A 50 -3.14 -6.98 -27.74
N ASP A 51 -3.01 -5.79 -28.31
CA ASP A 51 -2.33 -5.55 -29.59
C ASP A 51 -1.56 -4.23 -29.59
N GLU A 52 -0.62 -4.09 -30.52
CA GLU A 52 0.27 -2.94 -30.61
C GLU A 52 -0.47 -1.61 -30.83
N HIS A 53 -1.56 -1.62 -31.60
CA HIS A 53 -2.32 -0.42 -31.93
C HIS A 53 -3.00 0.16 -30.69
N ASN A 54 -3.79 -0.66 -30.00
CA ASN A 54 -4.50 -0.28 -28.79
C ASN A 54 -3.53 0.02 -27.64
N VAL A 55 -2.46 -0.77 -27.46
CA VAL A 55 -1.39 -0.49 -26.47
C VAL A 55 -0.81 0.91 -26.66
N SER A 56 -0.51 1.29 -27.91
CA SER A 56 0.05 2.61 -28.20
C SER A 56 -0.89 3.74 -27.78
N GLN A 57 -2.20 3.55 -27.99
CA GLN A 57 -3.19 4.55 -27.64
C GLN A 57 -3.38 4.67 -26.13
N VAL A 58 -3.64 3.56 -25.46
CA VAL A 58 -3.97 3.60 -24.02
C VAL A 58 -2.78 4.05 -23.17
N ILE A 59 -1.54 3.69 -23.52
CA ILE A 59 -0.36 4.19 -22.78
C ILE A 59 -0.22 5.71 -22.93
N ARG A 60 -0.52 6.29 -24.11
CA ARG A 60 -0.57 7.74 -24.27
C ARG A 60 -1.64 8.37 -23.38
N ASP A 61 -2.84 7.79 -23.36
CA ASP A 61 -3.93 8.28 -22.52
C ASP A 61 -3.57 8.23 -21.03
N TYR A 62 -2.83 7.19 -20.61
CA TYR A 62 -2.32 7.07 -19.25
C TYR A 62 -1.20 8.08 -18.93
N ALA A 63 -0.27 8.29 -19.86
CA ALA A 63 0.77 9.31 -19.72
C ALA A 63 0.17 10.71 -19.58
N ASP A 64 -0.81 11.04 -20.43
CA ASP A 64 -1.53 12.31 -20.44
C ASP A 64 -2.36 12.51 -19.16
N ALA A 65 -2.90 11.43 -18.59
CA ALA A 65 -3.56 11.46 -17.28
C ALA A 65 -2.57 11.63 -16.10
N GLY A 66 -1.26 11.57 -16.34
CA GLY A 66 -0.22 11.83 -15.34
C GLY A 66 0.34 10.59 -14.65
N PHE A 67 0.15 9.39 -15.19
CA PHE A 67 0.79 8.19 -14.67
C PHE A 67 2.29 8.12 -15.03
N GLY A 68 3.09 7.54 -14.15
CA GLY A 68 4.54 7.34 -14.34
C GLY A 68 4.93 5.93 -14.79
N GLY A 69 3.98 5.00 -14.81
CA GLY A 69 4.24 3.62 -15.18
C GLY A 69 3.05 2.72 -14.91
N MET A 70 3.18 1.48 -15.39
CA MET A 70 2.16 0.43 -15.31
C MET A 70 2.78 -0.86 -14.81
N GLU A 71 2.03 -1.63 -14.03
CA GLU A 71 2.35 -3.02 -13.71
C GLU A 71 1.47 -3.94 -14.53
N ILE A 72 2.06 -4.67 -15.48
CA ILE A 72 1.31 -5.63 -16.30
C ILE A 72 0.91 -6.82 -15.42
N ALA A 73 -0.39 -7.03 -15.27
CA ALA A 73 -0.98 -8.14 -14.55
C ALA A 73 -1.86 -8.98 -15.50
N PRO A 74 -1.31 -10.05 -16.10
CA PRO A 74 -2.08 -11.00 -16.90
C PRO A 74 -3.19 -11.65 -16.07
N ILE A 75 -4.42 -11.66 -16.59
CA ILE A 75 -5.59 -12.21 -15.90
C ILE A 75 -6.50 -12.96 -16.89
N TYR A 76 -7.52 -13.65 -16.40
CA TYR A 76 -8.59 -14.27 -17.19
C TYR A 76 -9.12 -13.36 -18.32
N GLY A 77 -9.70 -13.98 -19.36
CA GLY A 77 -10.09 -13.24 -20.57
C GLY A 77 -11.51 -12.70 -20.62
N ALA A 78 -11.73 -11.80 -21.59
CA ALA A 78 -13.02 -11.26 -21.96
C ALA A 78 -13.77 -12.18 -22.95
N MET A 79 -15.05 -12.45 -22.68
CA MET A 79 -15.89 -13.29 -23.54
C MET A 79 -16.02 -12.71 -24.95
N ASP A 80 -16.12 -13.58 -25.95
CA ASP A 80 -16.17 -13.27 -27.40
C ASP A 80 -14.82 -12.81 -28.00
N TYR A 81 -13.77 -12.69 -27.18
CA TYR A 81 -12.41 -12.31 -27.60
C TYR A 81 -11.39 -13.43 -27.49
N GLU A 82 -11.81 -14.69 -27.31
CA GLU A 82 -10.94 -15.86 -27.15
C GLU A 82 -10.01 -16.06 -28.35
N HIS A 83 -10.49 -15.72 -29.55
CA HIS A 83 -9.72 -15.75 -30.77
C HIS A 83 -8.54 -14.75 -30.79
N LYS A 84 -8.53 -13.76 -29.89
CA LYS A 84 -7.44 -12.80 -29.67
C LYS A 84 -6.56 -13.14 -28.46
N TYR A 85 -6.87 -14.18 -27.69
CA TYR A 85 -6.09 -14.52 -26.50
C TYR A 85 -4.67 -14.92 -26.85
N ILE A 86 -3.74 -14.51 -25.99
CA ILE A 86 -2.30 -14.76 -26.20
C ILE A 86 -1.77 -15.51 -24.99
N PRO A 87 -1.28 -16.76 -25.15
CA PRO A 87 -0.73 -17.50 -24.04
C PRO A 87 0.46 -16.77 -23.39
N PHE A 88 0.44 -16.63 -22.07
CA PHE A 88 1.46 -15.96 -21.29
C PHE A 88 2.85 -16.55 -21.56
N LEU A 89 3.83 -15.67 -21.78
CA LEU A 89 5.22 -16.00 -22.16
C LEU A 89 5.39 -16.76 -23.50
N SER A 90 4.34 -16.87 -24.33
CA SER A 90 4.51 -17.33 -25.72
C SER A 90 5.32 -16.33 -26.55
N PRO A 91 5.91 -16.73 -27.69
CA PRO A 91 6.65 -15.79 -28.55
C PRO A 91 5.85 -14.52 -28.91
N ARG A 92 4.55 -14.67 -29.24
CA ARG A 92 3.68 -13.52 -29.53
C ARG A 92 3.46 -12.64 -28.30
N TRP A 93 3.30 -13.21 -27.11
CA TRP A 93 3.19 -12.44 -25.88
C TRP A 93 4.46 -11.64 -25.62
N MET A 94 5.64 -12.27 -25.80
CA MET A 94 6.94 -11.61 -25.64
C MET A 94 7.16 -10.49 -26.68
N ASP A 95 6.64 -10.62 -27.90
CA ASP A 95 6.67 -9.57 -28.91
C ASP A 95 5.91 -8.33 -28.46
N ILE A 96 4.65 -8.50 -28.03
CA ILE A 96 3.81 -7.39 -27.56
C ILE A 96 4.39 -6.81 -26.27
N PHE A 97 4.83 -7.63 -25.34
CA PHE A 97 5.46 -7.16 -24.10
C PHE A 97 6.66 -6.25 -24.37
N ARG A 98 7.55 -6.61 -25.31
CA ARG A 98 8.68 -5.76 -25.72
C ARG A 98 8.19 -4.45 -26.35
N TYR A 99 7.21 -4.52 -27.24
CA TYR A 99 6.59 -3.34 -27.83
C TYR A 99 6.02 -2.39 -26.77
N THR A 100 5.32 -2.94 -25.77
CA THR A 100 4.76 -2.20 -24.64
C THR A 100 5.85 -1.49 -23.83
N VAL A 101 6.95 -2.18 -23.51
CA VAL A 101 8.09 -1.60 -22.81
C VAL A 101 8.71 -0.45 -23.61
N ASP A 102 8.93 -0.65 -24.91
CA ASP A 102 9.51 0.37 -25.79
C ASP A 102 8.61 1.61 -25.90
N GLU A 103 7.29 1.43 -26.03
CA GLU A 103 6.34 2.55 -26.06
C GLU A 103 6.23 3.28 -24.72
N ALA A 104 6.28 2.56 -23.59
CA ALA A 104 6.31 3.17 -22.27
C ALA A 104 7.59 4.00 -22.06
N ASP A 105 8.76 3.46 -22.41
CA ASP A 105 10.03 4.18 -22.31
C ASP A 105 10.04 5.43 -23.20
N ARG A 106 9.43 5.38 -24.40
CA ARG A 106 9.27 6.55 -25.29
C ARG A 106 8.47 7.70 -24.65
N LEU A 107 7.62 7.39 -23.68
CA LEU A 107 6.76 8.34 -22.95
C LEU A 107 7.28 8.66 -21.54
N ASP A 108 8.51 8.26 -21.19
CA ASP A 108 9.08 8.36 -19.83
C ASP A 108 8.22 7.66 -18.76
N MET A 109 7.60 6.54 -19.15
CA MET A 109 6.88 5.64 -18.25
C MET A 109 7.73 4.40 -17.97
N GLY A 110 7.50 3.73 -16.83
CA GLY A 110 8.12 2.43 -16.54
C GLY A 110 7.11 1.28 -16.59
N ILE A 111 7.63 0.05 -16.78
CA ILE A 111 6.82 -1.17 -16.75
C ILE A 111 7.33 -2.10 -15.65
N ASP A 112 6.44 -2.46 -14.74
CA ASP A 112 6.59 -3.58 -13.81
C ASP A 112 5.81 -4.79 -14.35
N LEU A 113 6.12 -5.99 -13.87
CA LEU A 113 5.50 -7.23 -14.33
C LEU A 113 5.22 -8.16 -13.14
N THR A 114 3.98 -8.61 -12.99
CA THR A 114 3.65 -9.73 -12.10
C THR A 114 4.48 -10.95 -12.53
N THR A 115 5.20 -11.58 -11.60
CA THR A 115 6.00 -12.78 -11.90
C THR A 115 5.09 -14.01 -11.99
N GLY A 116 4.11 -13.97 -12.90
CA GLY A 116 3.05 -14.97 -13.05
C GLY A 116 1.83 -14.38 -13.75
N THR A 117 0.69 -15.06 -13.60
CA THR A 117 -0.63 -14.56 -14.02
C THR A 117 -1.57 -14.71 -12.85
N GLY A 118 -2.50 -13.77 -12.63
CA GLY A 118 -3.31 -13.78 -11.41
C GLY A 118 -2.43 -13.95 -10.17
N TRP A 119 -2.86 -14.79 -9.23
CA TRP A 119 -2.10 -15.09 -8.00
C TRP A 119 -2.60 -16.38 -7.33
N PRO A 120 -1.83 -17.00 -6.41
CA PRO A 120 -0.41 -16.78 -6.14
C PRO A 120 0.48 -17.32 -7.28
N PHE A 121 1.82 -17.26 -7.12
CA PHE A 121 2.75 -17.85 -8.09
C PHE A 121 2.42 -19.30 -8.38
N GLY A 122 2.34 -19.62 -9.66
CA GLY A 122 1.99 -20.94 -10.16
C GLY A 122 1.79 -20.93 -11.66
N GLY A 123 1.48 -22.09 -12.20
CA GLY A 123 1.22 -22.23 -13.63
C GLY A 123 1.59 -23.61 -14.17
N PRO A 124 1.57 -23.79 -15.50
CA PRO A 124 1.69 -25.10 -16.13
C PRO A 124 3.05 -25.77 -15.91
N GLN A 125 4.08 -25.01 -15.55
CA GLN A 125 5.40 -25.55 -15.20
C GLN A 125 5.47 -26.13 -13.79
N VAL A 126 4.50 -25.83 -12.91
CA VAL A 126 4.47 -26.34 -11.54
C VAL A 126 3.87 -27.74 -11.56
N GLY A 127 4.72 -28.76 -11.52
CA GLY A 127 4.32 -30.15 -11.38
C GLY A 127 3.80 -30.47 -9.97
N VAL A 128 3.17 -31.63 -9.80
CA VAL A 128 2.63 -32.08 -8.50
C VAL A 128 3.70 -32.09 -7.40
N SER A 129 4.95 -32.43 -7.72
CA SER A 129 6.05 -32.41 -6.75
C SER A 129 6.33 -31.01 -6.19
N ASP A 130 6.16 -29.98 -7.00
CA ASP A 130 6.52 -28.59 -6.68
C ASP A 130 5.30 -27.79 -6.19
N ALA A 131 4.11 -28.41 -6.20
CA ALA A 131 2.87 -27.78 -5.78
C ALA A 131 2.79 -27.58 -4.26
N ALA A 132 2.04 -26.54 -3.86
CA ALA A 132 1.77 -26.19 -2.47
C ALA A 132 1.36 -27.42 -1.64
N THR A 133 2.03 -27.57 -0.49
CA THR A 133 2.02 -28.81 0.30
C THR A 133 1.43 -28.56 1.69
N ARG A 134 0.73 -29.56 2.20
CA ARG A 134 0.03 -29.54 3.49
C ARG A 134 0.26 -30.81 4.29
N ALA A 135 0.20 -30.68 5.60
CA ALA A 135 0.22 -31.82 6.50
C ALA A 135 -1.17 -32.49 6.49
N VAL A 136 -1.18 -33.79 6.21
CA VAL A 136 -2.35 -34.65 6.37
C VAL A 136 -2.05 -35.60 7.50
N VAL A 137 -2.87 -35.59 8.55
CA VAL A 137 -2.62 -36.41 9.74
C VAL A 137 -3.76 -37.37 9.96
N ARG A 138 -3.43 -38.63 10.26
CA ARG A 138 -4.37 -39.65 10.71
C ARG A 138 -3.89 -40.23 12.05
N VAL A 139 -4.84 -40.39 12.96
CA VAL A 139 -4.61 -41.04 14.26
C VAL A 139 -5.19 -42.45 14.21
N PHE A 140 -4.42 -43.42 14.70
CA PHE A 140 -4.83 -44.81 14.86
C PHE A 140 -4.74 -45.22 16.32
N HIS A 141 -5.61 -46.12 16.75
CA HIS A 141 -5.57 -46.72 18.08
C HIS A 141 -5.18 -48.19 17.97
N VAL A 142 -4.19 -48.60 18.75
CA VAL A 142 -3.67 -49.98 18.75
C VAL A 142 -3.63 -50.51 20.17
N GLU A 143 -4.25 -51.67 20.38
CA GLU A 143 -4.23 -52.36 21.67
C GLU A 143 -2.92 -53.17 21.84
N GLY A 144 -2.41 -53.18 23.07
CA GLY A 144 -1.20 -53.92 23.44
C GLY A 144 -1.27 -55.41 23.10
N GLY A 145 -0.16 -55.97 22.63
CA GLY A 145 -0.03 -57.39 22.34
C GLY A 145 -0.68 -57.87 21.04
N GLN A 146 -1.25 -56.97 20.22
CA GLN A 146 -1.84 -57.30 18.92
C GLN A 146 -1.13 -56.55 17.77
N PRO A 147 -0.89 -57.20 16.62
CA PRO A 147 -0.41 -56.49 15.43
C PRO A 147 -1.50 -55.56 14.88
N PHE A 148 -1.10 -54.41 14.32
CA PHE A 148 -2.03 -53.53 13.61
C PHE A 148 -2.55 -54.21 12.33
N ALA A 149 -3.87 -54.43 12.25
CA ALA A 149 -4.49 -55.19 11.16
C ALA A 149 -4.77 -54.39 9.88
N GLY A 150 -4.34 -53.12 9.80
CA GLY A 150 -4.62 -52.20 8.69
C GLY A 150 -3.38 -51.70 7.95
N LYS A 151 -3.60 -50.73 7.06
CA LYS A 151 -2.53 -49.97 6.39
C LYS A 151 -2.45 -48.56 6.95
N ILE A 152 -1.23 -48.08 7.16
CA ILE A 152 -0.91 -46.70 7.47
C ILE A 152 -1.05 -45.90 6.17
N ALA A 153 -2.26 -45.38 5.97
CA ALA A 153 -2.60 -44.58 4.81
C ALA A 153 -3.54 -43.43 5.24
N PRO A 154 -3.60 -42.33 4.47
CA PRO A 154 -4.57 -41.26 4.70
C PRO A 154 -6.01 -41.79 4.66
N GLU A 155 -6.89 -41.17 5.43
CA GLU A 155 -8.32 -41.54 5.46
C GLU A 155 -9.08 -40.94 4.26
N ASP A 156 -8.84 -39.67 3.94
CA ASP A 156 -9.49 -38.99 2.83
C ASP A 156 -8.93 -39.49 1.48
N PRO A 157 -9.77 -40.02 0.57
CA PRO A 157 -9.37 -40.46 -0.75
C PRO A 157 -8.60 -39.41 -1.57
N LYS A 158 -8.84 -38.11 -1.34
CA LYS A 158 -8.14 -37.01 -2.02
C LYS A 158 -6.63 -37.01 -1.75
N PHE A 159 -6.20 -37.60 -0.64
CA PHE A 159 -4.80 -37.65 -0.23
C PHE A 159 -4.19 -39.04 -0.37
N GLN A 160 -4.78 -39.98 -1.12
CA GLN A 160 -4.21 -41.33 -1.29
C GLN A 160 -2.79 -41.35 -1.87
N SER A 161 -2.39 -40.30 -2.60
CA SER A 161 -1.03 -40.13 -3.11
C SER A 161 -0.08 -39.40 -2.15
N ALA A 162 -0.55 -39.00 -0.97
CA ALA A 162 0.29 -38.33 0.03
C ALA A 162 1.33 -39.30 0.60
N VAL A 163 2.56 -38.81 0.73
CA VAL A 163 3.71 -39.62 1.14
C VAL A 163 3.84 -39.58 2.66
N LEU A 164 3.98 -40.75 3.30
CA LEU A 164 4.21 -40.83 4.75
C LEU A 164 5.53 -40.12 5.09
N GLN A 165 5.48 -39.18 6.02
CA GLN A 165 6.64 -38.43 6.51
C GLN A 165 7.06 -38.92 7.90
N SER A 166 6.09 -39.25 8.75
CA SER A 166 6.35 -39.82 10.07
C SER A 166 5.19 -40.66 10.57
N LEU A 167 5.50 -41.76 11.24
CA LEU A 167 4.59 -42.47 12.13
C LEU A 167 5.16 -42.44 13.55
N THR A 168 4.46 -41.81 14.48
CA THR A 168 4.88 -41.75 15.89
C THR A 168 3.81 -42.34 16.78
N GLY A 169 4.16 -43.38 17.54
CA GLY A 169 3.30 -43.96 18.56
C GLY A 169 3.49 -43.28 19.92
N TYR A 170 2.41 -43.14 20.69
CA TYR A 170 2.44 -42.68 22.07
C TYR A 170 1.77 -43.72 22.96
N ASP A 171 2.44 -44.10 24.04
CA ASP A 171 1.88 -45.01 25.05
C ASP A 171 0.85 -44.28 25.95
N GLU A 172 0.25 -45.02 26.89
CA GLU A 172 -0.77 -44.49 27.82
C GLU A 172 -0.28 -43.34 28.71
N VAL A 173 1.04 -43.25 28.96
CA VAL A 173 1.64 -42.14 29.72
C VAL A 173 2.14 -41.02 28.80
N GLY A 174 1.97 -41.18 27.49
CA GLY A 174 2.29 -40.21 26.47
C GLY A 174 3.75 -40.16 26.06
N LYS A 175 4.52 -41.23 26.28
CA LYS A 175 5.90 -41.35 25.82
C LYS A 175 5.92 -41.65 24.31
N PRO A 176 6.64 -40.87 23.49
CA PRO A 176 6.71 -41.09 22.05
C PRO A 176 7.68 -42.23 21.68
N LEU A 177 7.34 -42.95 20.60
CA LEU A 177 8.15 -43.94 19.90
C LEU A 177 8.04 -43.71 18.40
N LEU A 178 9.18 -43.50 17.72
CA LEU A 178 9.19 -43.37 16.26
C LEU A 178 9.06 -44.76 15.62
N LEU A 179 8.09 -44.90 14.72
CA LEU A 179 7.73 -46.15 14.05
C LEU A 179 7.77 -46.04 12.52
N THR A 180 8.24 -44.91 11.98
CA THR A 180 8.27 -44.65 10.53
C THR A 180 8.99 -45.76 9.76
N ASP A 181 10.16 -46.19 10.25
CA ASP A 181 10.97 -47.23 9.60
C ASP A 181 10.36 -48.64 9.72
N ASN A 182 9.30 -48.80 10.53
CA ASN A 182 8.53 -50.04 10.64
C ASN A 182 7.41 -50.12 9.60
N VAL A 183 7.16 -49.07 8.82
CA VAL A 183 6.10 -49.05 7.80
C VAL A 183 6.70 -49.43 6.45
N ALA A 184 6.18 -50.49 5.83
CA ALA A 184 6.54 -50.88 4.46
C ALA A 184 5.94 -49.90 3.43
N ASP A 185 6.48 -49.91 2.20
CA ASP A 185 6.03 -49.05 1.09
C ASP A 185 4.54 -49.20 0.77
N ASP A 186 3.95 -50.37 1.04
CA ASP A 186 2.53 -50.64 0.83
C ASP A 186 1.63 -50.18 1.99
N GLY A 187 2.20 -49.55 3.02
CA GLY A 187 1.54 -49.06 4.22
C GLY A 187 1.42 -50.08 5.35
N THR A 188 1.92 -51.31 5.21
CA THR A 188 1.85 -52.29 6.29
C THR A 188 2.81 -51.95 7.43
N LEU A 189 2.30 -51.90 8.67
CA LEU A 189 3.10 -51.65 9.88
C LEU A 189 3.66 -52.96 10.46
N HIS A 190 4.97 -53.09 10.49
CA HIS A 190 5.72 -54.20 11.11
C HIS A 190 6.14 -53.86 12.53
N TRP A 191 5.16 -53.77 13.43
CA TRP A 191 5.36 -53.48 14.85
C TRP A 191 4.23 -54.07 15.70
N ILE A 192 4.58 -54.59 16.88
CA ILE A 192 3.64 -55.10 17.89
C ILE A 192 3.97 -54.39 19.21
N PRO A 193 3.03 -53.64 19.82
CA PRO A 193 3.24 -53.04 21.12
C PRO A 193 3.32 -54.10 22.23
N ASP A 194 4.26 -53.95 23.16
CA ASP A 194 4.44 -54.90 24.25
C ASP A 194 3.20 -55.00 25.17
N ASN A 195 2.76 -53.87 25.74
CA ASN A 195 1.58 -53.75 26.62
C ASN A 195 0.98 -52.32 26.53
N GLY A 196 -0.28 -52.16 26.96
CA GLY A 196 -0.99 -50.88 27.02
C GLY A 196 -1.58 -50.43 25.67
N ASN A 197 -2.50 -49.47 25.70
CA ASN A 197 -3.06 -48.87 24.50
C ASN A 197 -2.13 -47.80 23.94
N TRP A 198 -2.03 -47.75 22.61
CA TRP A 198 -1.19 -46.81 21.88
C TRP A 198 -2.01 -45.95 20.92
N GLU A 199 -1.65 -44.67 20.84
CA GLU A 199 -2.11 -43.77 19.78
C GLU A 199 -0.99 -43.57 18.75
N LEU A 200 -1.24 -43.89 17.49
CA LEU A 200 -0.28 -43.70 16.41
C LEU A 200 -0.68 -42.49 15.56
N TYR A 201 0.20 -41.51 15.49
CA TYR A 201 0.03 -40.32 14.67
C TYR A 201 0.84 -40.49 13.38
N ALA A 202 0.14 -40.69 12.27
CA ALA A 202 0.72 -40.76 10.94
C ALA A 202 0.59 -39.39 10.25
N LEU A 203 1.71 -38.74 9.98
CA LEU A 203 1.77 -37.47 9.23
C LEU A 203 2.24 -37.76 7.81
N PHE A 204 1.47 -37.29 6.83
CA PHE A 204 1.74 -37.40 5.40
C PHE A 204 1.92 -36.01 4.77
N ALA A 205 2.81 -35.92 3.80
CA ALA A 205 2.93 -34.75 2.93
C ALA A 205 1.90 -34.88 1.79
N GLY A 206 0.78 -34.15 1.92
CA GLY A 206 -0.26 -34.05 0.90
C GLY A 206 -0.16 -32.75 0.13
N LYS A 207 -0.76 -32.67 -1.07
CA LYS A 207 -0.84 -31.42 -1.84
C LYS A 207 -2.13 -30.68 -1.54
N THR A 208 -2.11 -29.35 -1.55
CA THR A 208 -3.33 -28.55 -1.34
C THR A 208 -4.30 -28.68 -2.51
N GLY A 209 -3.76 -28.97 -3.72
CA GLY A 209 -4.52 -28.99 -4.97
C GLY A 209 -4.87 -27.60 -5.51
N GLN A 210 -4.43 -26.54 -4.82
CA GLN A 210 -4.72 -25.16 -5.20
C GLN A 210 -4.20 -24.88 -6.62
N GLN A 211 -5.08 -24.30 -7.44
CA GLN A 211 -4.71 -23.74 -8.74
C GLN A 211 -4.48 -22.24 -8.60
N VAL A 212 -3.67 -21.68 -9.50
CA VAL A 212 -3.57 -20.23 -9.68
C VAL A 212 -4.96 -19.64 -9.86
N LYS A 213 -5.30 -18.64 -9.05
CA LYS A 213 -6.57 -17.92 -9.15
C LYS A 213 -6.51 -17.02 -10.37
N ARG A 214 -7.59 -16.98 -11.14
CA ARG A 214 -7.80 -16.00 -12.21
C ARG A 214 -6.70 -16.00 -13.27
N ALA A 215 -6.11 -17.17 -13.52
CA ALA A 215 -5.03 -17.33 -14.47
C ALA A 215 -5.42 -16.80 -15.87
N ALA A 216 -4.46 -16.14 -16.52
CA ALA A 216 -4.57 -15.84 -17.94
C ALA A 216 -4.29 -17.12 -18.76
N PRO A 217 -4.68 -17.16 -20.05
CA PRO A 217 -4.26 -18.21 -20.96
C PRO A 217 -2.75 -18.47 -20.88
N GLY A 218 -2.36 -19.74 -20.72
CA GLY A 218 -0.96 -20.16 -20.53
C GLY A 218 -0.42 -19.98 -19.12
N GLY A 219 -1.22 -19.48 -18.18
CA GLY A 219 -0.89 -19.31 -16.77
C GLY A 219 -1.56 -20.33 -15.84
N GLU A 220 -2.37 -21.24 -16.38
CA GLU A 220 -3.15 -22.22 -15.62
C GLU A 220 -2.25 -23.33 -15.04
N GLY A 221 -2.44 -23.66 -13.77
CA GLY A 221 -1.76 -24.78 -13.13
C GLY A 221 -1.70 -24.66 -11.62
N PHE A 222 -0.94 -25.56 -11.00
CA PHE A 222 -0.82 -25.61 -9.54
C PHE A 222 -0.13 -24.36 -8.99
N THR A 223 -0.58 -23.93 -7.82
CA THR A 223 0.15 -22.97 -6.99
C THR A 223 1.44 -23.60 -6.48
N LEU A 224 2.53 -22.84 -6.59
CA LEU A 224 3.88 -23.20 -6.16
C LEU A 224 3.93 -23.44 -4.64
N ASN A 225 4.75 -24.40 -4.19
CA ASN A 225 5.13 -24.51 -2.78
C ASN A 225 6.15 -23.40 -2.41
N PRO A 226 5.78 -22.40 -1.60
CA PRO A 226 6.65 -21.27 -1.29
C PRO A 226 7.74 -21.62 -0.24
N PHE A 227 7.74 -22.84 0.29
CA PHE A 227 8.71 -23.30 1.29
C PHE A 227 9.81 -24.19 0.70
N SER A 228 9.88 -24.31 -0.63
CA SER A 228 10.85 -25.15 -1.34
C SER A 228 11.63 -24.34 -2.37
N GLY A 229 12.92 -24.13 -2.14
CA GLY A 229 13.80 -23.43 -3.09
C GLY A 229 13.93 -24.15 -4.42
N LYS A 230 13.83 -25.50 -4.42
CA LYS A 230 13.78 -26.31 -5.64
C LYS A 230 12.54 -25.98 -6.48
N ALA A 231 11.38 -25.89 -5.84
CA ALA A 231 10.13 -25.55 -6.51
C ALA A 231 10.22 -24.15 -7.13
N LEU A 232 10.73 -23.16 -6.39
CA LEU A 232 10.94 -21.80 -6.92
C LEU A 232 11.91 -21.79 -8.10
N HIS A 233 13.01 -22.54 -8.02
CA HIS A 233 13.98 -22.65 -9.12
C HIS A 233 13.32 -23.17 -10.42
N HIS A 234 12.54 -24.24 -10.32
CA HIS A 234 11.79 -24.77 -11.47
C HIS A 234 10.77 -23.77 -12.01
N TYR A 235 10.07 -23.05 -11.11
CA TYR A 235 9.11 -22.02 -11.49
C TYR A 235 9.74 -20.91 -12.33
N LEU A 236 10.89 -20.39 -11.88
CA LEU A 236 11.61 -19.28 -12.52
C LEU A 236 12.31 -19.68 -13.83
N ALA A 237 12.62 -20.96 -14.03
CA ALA A 237 13.24 -21.45 -15.27
C ALA A 237 12.40 -21.12 -16.52
N ARG A 238 11.06 -21.13 -16.40
CA ARG A 238 10.16 -20.74 -17.50
C ARG A 238 10.36 -19.29 -17.93
N PHE A 239 10.60 -18.39 -16.98
CA PHE A 239 10.89 -16.99 -17.27
C PHE A 239 12.28 -16.84 -17.88
N ASP A 240 13.27 -17.59 -17.38
CA ASP A 240 14.62 -17.60 -17.95
C ASP A 240 14.63 -17.98 -19.44
N ASP A 241 13.85 -19.00 -19.79
CA ASP A 241 13.70 -19.46 -21.17
C ASP A 241 12.99 -18.41 -22.03
N ALA A 242 11.85 -17.89 -21.57
CA ALA A 242 11.08 -16.87 -22.30
C ALA A 242 11.87 -15.57 -22.53
N PHE A 243 12.71 -15.18 -21.56
CA PHE A 243 13.50 -13.95 -21.64
C PHE A 243 14.80 -14.17 -22.43
N GLY A 244 15.13 -15.42 -22.76
CA GLY A 244 16.41 -15.80 -23.35
C GLY A 244 17.59 -15.33 -22.51
N ARG A 245 17.40 -15.21 -21.18
CA ARG A 245 18.37 -14.68 -20.20
C ARG A 245 18.87 -13.26 -20.52
N ARG A 246 18.00 -12.39 -21.04
CA ARG A 246 18.32 -10.99 -21.36
C ARG A 246 17.40 -10.04 -20.61
N ARG A 247 17.91 -8.83 -20.35
CA ARG A 247 17.11 -7.73 -19.81
C ARG A 247 16.09 -7.26 -20.86
N LEU A 248 14.82 -7.15 -20.45
CA LEU A 248 13.70 -6.72 -21.31
C LEU A 248 13.04 -5.41 -20.85
N GLY A 249 13.76 -4.56 -20.11
CA GLY A 249 13.26 -3.26 -19.65
C GLY A 249 12.23 -3.29 -18.50
N VAL A 250 11.86 -4.47 -17.99
CA VAL A 250 11.14 -4.59 -16.70
C VAL A 250 11.89 -3.82 -15.62
N ARG A 251 11.21 -2.90 -14.93
CA ARG A 251 11.78 -2.18 -13.79
C ARG A 251 11.72 -3.02 -12.53
N ALA A 252 10.55 -3.56 -12.17
CA ALA A 252 10.40 -4.48 -11.06
C ALA A 252 9.51 -5.69 -11.40
N PHE A 253 9.87 -6.82 -10.81
CA PHE A 253 9.05 -8.03 -10.76
C PHE A 253 8.22 -8.02 -9.49
N TYR A 254 6.92 -8.28 -9.64
CA TYR A 254 5.96 -8.17 -8.55
C TYR A 254 5.49 -9.55 -8.05
N ASN A 255 5.28 -9.64 -6.74
CA ASN A 255 4.61 -10.73 -6.05
C ASN A 255 3.48 -10.17 -5.16
N ASP A 256 2.27 -10.68 -5.38
CA ASP A 256 1.04 -10.29 -4.68
C ASP A 256 1.03 -10.81 -3.24
N SER A 257 0.05 -10.36 -2.47
CA SER A 257 -0.22 -10.78 -1.11
C SER A 257 -0.33 -12.31 -0.99
N TYR A 258 0.08 -12.83 0.16
CA TYR A 258 0.19 -14.27 0.34
C TYR A 258 -1.21 -14.92 0.46
N GLU A 259 -1.60 -15.67 -0.57
CA GLU A 259 -2.85 -16.44 -0.62
C GLU A 259 -2.63 -17.93 -0.96
N VAL A 260 -1.56 -18.54 -0.43
CA VAL A 260 -1.28 -19.97 -0.62
C VAL A 260 -2.07 -20.79 0.42
N TYR A 261 -3.33 -21.06 0.12
CA TYR A 261 -4.30 -21.59 1.07
C TYR A 261 -4.02 -23.04 1.49
N GLY A 262 -4.06 -23.26 2.81
CA GLY A 262 -3.90 -24.57 3.42
C GLY A 262 -2.48 -25.14 3.32
N ALA A 263 -1.51 -24.37 2.78
CA ALA A 263 -0.12 -24.79 2.75
C ALA A 263 0.51 -24.59 4.13
N ASP A 264 0.72 -25.70 4.83
CA ASP A 264 1.31 -25.76 6.17
C ASP A 264 2.39 -26.84 6.28
N TRP A 265 2.96 -27.30 5.16
CA TRP A 265 3.99 -28.34 5.14
C TRP A 265 4.92 -28.25 3.93
N THR A 266 6.10 -28.86 4.04
CA THR A 266 6.99 -29.18 2.92
C THR A 266 7.74 -30.47 3.24
N GLU A 267 8.17 -31.22 2.23
CA GLU A 267 8.77 -32.55 2.38
C GLU A 267 10.00 -32.56 3.30
N ASP A 268 10.86 -31.55 3.20
CA ASP A 268 12.08 -31.47 4.00
C ASP A 268 11.86 -30.87 5.40
N PHE A 269 10.61 -30.57 5.79
CA PHE A 269 10.30 -29.77 6.99
C PHE A 269 10.85 -30.37 8.29
N PHE A 270 10.83 -31.70 8.46
CA PHE A 270 11.39 -32.31 9.67
C PHE A 270 12.90 -32.10 9.79
N ALA A 271 13.63 -32.21 8.69
CA ALA A 271 15.07 -31.98 8.66
C ALA A 271 15.40 -30.51 8.93
N GLU A 272 14.67 -29.60 8.26
CA GLU A 272 14.78 -28.15 8.46
C GLU A 272 14.49 -27.75 9.91
N PHE A 273 13.38 -28.25 10.47
CA PHE A 273 13.00 -27.99 11.85
C PHE A 273 14.07 -28.48 12.82
N GLN A 274 14.53 -29.72 12.69
CA GLN A 274 15.53 -30.28 13.60
C GLN A 274 16.86 -29.52 13.49
N GLY A 275 17.30 -29.17 12.28
CA GLY A 275 18.51 -28.38 12.07
C GLY A 275 18.45 -26.98 12.68
N ARG A 276 17.28 -26.33 12.62
CA ARG A 276 17.08 -24.94 13.05
C ARG A 276 16.68 -24.79 14.52
N ARG A 277 15.94 -25.76 15.07
CA ARG A 277 15.37 -25.70 16.43
C ARG A 277 16.10 -26.62 17.42
N GLY A 278 16.84 -27.61 16.93
CA GLY A 278 17.72 -28.46 17.73
C GLY A 278 17.03 -29.64 18.43
N TYR A 279 15.81 -29.99 18.04
CA TYR A 279 15.08 -31.16 18.54
C TYR A 279 14.17 -31.77 17.47
N ASP A 280 13.76 -33.02 17.67
CA ASP A 280 13.00 -33.79 16.70
C ASP A 280 11.48 -33.56 16.85
N LEU A 281 10.88 -32.79 15.95
CA LEU A 281 9.43 -32.52 15.93
C LEU A 281 8.59 -33.80 15.80
N ARG A 282 9.13 -34.89 15.23
CA ARG A 282 8.38 -36.15 15.06
C ARG A 282 7.92 -36.71 16.40
N LEU A 283 8.65 -36.44 17.48
CA LEU A 283 8.33 -36.87 18.83
C LEU A 283 7.26 -36.00 19.52
N HIS A 284 6.78 -34.96 18.83
CA HIS A 284 5.86 -33.94 19.37
C HIS A 284 4.64 -33.71 18.47
N ILE A 285 4.35 -34.63 17.55
CA ILE A 285 3.22 -34.51 16.60
C ILE A 285 1.89 -34.44 17.34
N ARG A 286 1.70 -35.23 18.41
CA ARG A 286 0.47 -35.20 19.21
C ARG A 286 0.23 -33.81 19.78
N GLU A 287 1.27 -33.24 20.38
CA GLU A 287 1.27 -31.91 20.99
C GLU A 287 1.07 -30.80 19.93
N LEU A 288 1.73 -30.90 18.79
CA LEU A 288 1.55 -29.95 17.67
C LEU A 288 0.10 -29.87 17.19
N LEU A 289 -0.62 -30.99 17.23
CA LEU A 289 -2.02 -31.11 16.80
C LEU A 289 -3.04 -30.87 17.90
N SER A 290 -2.60 -30.86 19.17
CA SER A 290 -3.51 -30.66 20.29
C SER A 290 -4.18 -29.28 20.24
N ALA A 291 -5.44 -29.26 20.64
CA ALA A 291 -6.21 -28.03 20.88
C ALA A 291 -5.99 -27.47 22.30
N ASP A 292 -5.24 -28.19 23.14
CA ASP A 292 -4.94 -27.76 24.50
C ASP A 292 -4.10 -26.48 24.52
N SER A 293 -4.36 -25.66 25.53
CA SER A 293 -3.75 -24.33 25.66
C SER A 293 -2.74 -24.31 26.81
N THR A 294 -1.58 -24.95 26.62
CA THR A 294 -0.47 -24.93 27.60
C THR A 294 0.70 -24.08 27.10
N ALA A 295 1.58 -23.65 28.03
CA ALA A 295 2.81 -22.95 27.68
C ALA A 295 3.74 -23.80 26.81
N TYR A 296 3.75 -25.12 27.00
CA TYR A 296 4.50 -26.05 26.15
C TYR A 296 3.99 -26.01 24.70
N MET A 297 2.67 -26.04 24.48
CA MET A 297 2.08 -25.98 23.14
C MET A 297 2.37 -24.66 22.43
N GLY A 298 2.27 -23.54 23.16
CA GLY A 298 2.62 -22.22 22.63
C GLY A 298 4.06 -22.20 22.09
N ARG A 299 5.00 -22.72 22.89
CA ARG A 299 6.42 -22.80 22.55
C ARG A 299 6.71 -23.71 21.35
N LEU A 300 6.11 -24.90 21.33
CA LEU A 300 6.23 -25.85 20.20
C LEU A 300 5.73 -25.23 18.90
N LYS A 301 4.53 -24.63 18.94
CA LYS A 301 3.91 -23.99 17.77
C LYS A 301 4.66 -22.70 17.39
N SER A 302 5.33 -22.04 18.33
CA SER A 302 6.23 -20.91 18.04
C SER A 302 7.43 -21.35 17.20
N ASP A 303 8.13 -22.42 17.59
CA ASP A 303 9.25 -22.98 16.82
C ASP A 303 8.80 -23.45 15.42
N TYR A 304 7.59 -24.02 15.32
CA TYR A 304 6.99 -24.44 14.05
C TYR A 304 6.80 -23.26 13.10
N ARG A 305 6.16 -22.19 13.57
CA ARG A 305 5.91 -20.97 12.78
C ARG A 305 7.20 -20.25 12.41
N GLN A 306 8.15 -20.16 13.34
CA GLN A 306 9.46 -19.58 13.07
C GLN A 306 10.18 -20.33 11.94
N THR A 307 10.08 -21.67 11.91
CA THR A 307 10.69 -22.48 10.85
C THR A 307 10.07 -22.17 9.48
N PHE A 308 8.73 -22.03 9.37
CA PHE A 308 8.10 -21.59 8.12
C PHE A 308 8.45 -20.16 7.72
N ALA A 309 8.55 -19.25 8.69
CA ALA A 309 8.95 -17.88 8.44
C ALA A 309 10.36 -17.81 7.82
N GLU A 310 11.30 -18.59 8.37
CA GLU A 310 12.67 -18.69 7.86
C GLU A 310 12.72 -19.37 6.47
N LEU A 311 11.96 -20.44 6.24
CA LEU A 311 11.89 -21.07 4.92
C LEU A 311 11.32 -20.12 3.85
N LEU A 312 10.25 -19.38 4.15
CA LEU A 312 9.69 -18.41 3.22
C LEU A 312 10.68 -17.28 2.89
N LEU A 313 11.48 -16.87 3.87
CA LEU A 313 12.50 -15.84 3.70
C LEU A 313 13.69 -16.36 2.87
N GLU A 314 14.25 -17.50 3.25
CA GLU A 314 15.52 -18.04 2.74
C GLU A 314 15.37 -18.86 1.46
N GLU A 315 14.26 -19.60 1.30
CA GLU A 315 14.03 -20.49 0.16
C GLU A 315 13.19 -19.83 -0.95
N PHE A 316 12.44 -18.78 -0.63
CA PHE A 316 11.59 -18.08 -1.60
C PHE A 316 11.97 -16.62 -1.81
N THR A 317 11.94 -15.80 -0.75
CA THR A 317 12.00 -14.34 -0.91
C THR A 317 13.39 -13.86 -1.36
N HIS A 318 14.47 -14.30 -0.70
CA HIS A 318 15.83 -13.95 -1.13
C HIS A 318 16.19 -14.52 -2.52
N PRO A 319 15.96 -15.82 -2.82
CA PRO A 319 16.32 -16.36 -4.13
C PRO A 319 15.56 -15.74 -5.29
N TRP A 320 14.30 -15.32 -5.08
CA TRP A 320 13.52 -14.59 -6.09
C TRP A 320 14.08 -13.18 -6.31
N THR A 321 14.46 -12.46 -5.25
CA THR A 321 15.15 -11.16 -5.36
C THR A 321 16.48 -11.30 -6.11
N ASP A 322 17.28 -12.31 -5.79
CA ASP A 322 18.53 -12.58 -6.50
C ASP A 322 18.29 -12.92 -7.98
N TRP A 323 17.22 -13.64 -8.29
CA TRP A 323 16.82 -13.91 -9.68
C TRP A 323 16.48 -12.63 -10.44
N ALA A 324 15.67 -11.73 -9.86
CA ALA A 324 15.32 -10.46 -10.48
C ALA A 324 16.56 -9.57 -10.74
N HIS A 325 17.49 -9.54 -9.78
CA HIS A 325 18.73 -8.77 -9.90
C HIS A 325 19.62 -9.23 -11.06
N ARG A 326 19.60 -10.51 -11.44
CA ARG A 326 20.32 -11.00 -12.64
C ARG A 326 19.81 -10.36 -13.94
N TYR A 327 18.54 -9.94 -13.97
CA TYR A 327 17.95 -9.18 -15.08
C TYR A 327 18.13 -7.66 -14.96
N LYS A 328 18.83 -7.18 -13.92
CA LYS A 328 18.92 -5.76 -13.54
C LYS A 328 17.54 -5.14 -13.29
N ALA A 329 16.61 -5.96 -12.82
CA ALA A 329 15.30 -5.54 -12.34
C ALA A 329 15.28 -5.59 -10.81
N ARG A 330 14.27 -4.93 -10.22
CA ARG A 330 14.00 -4.94 -8.79
C ARG A 330 12.92 -5.97 -8.44
N THR A 331 12.72 -6.25 -7.16
CA THR A 331 11.52 -6.93 -6.64
C THR A 331 10.57 -5.98 -5.91
N LYS A 332 9.27 -6.21 -6.07
CA LYS A 332 8.19 -5.52 -5.36
C LYS A 332 7.25 -6.56 -4.75
N ASN A 333 7.02 -6.52 -3.44
CA ASN A 333 6.33 -7.63 -2.75
C ASN A 333 5.35 -7.14 -1.69
N GLN A 334 4.15 -7.73 -1.71
CA GLN A 334 3.19 -7.67 -0.63
C GLN A 334 3.41 -8.84 0.33
N ALA A 335 4.15 -8.60 1.41
CA ALA A 335 4.49 -9.65 2.38
C ALA A 335 3.32 -10.02 3.32
N HIS A 336 2.30 -9.17 3.45
CA HIS A 336 1.15 -9.45 4.30
C HIS A 336 0.37 -10.68 3.83
N GLY A 337 -0.37 -11.29 4.76
CA GLY A 337 -0.98 -12.61 4.61
C GLY A 337 -0.02 -13.78 4.85
N SER A 338 1.29 -13.54 4.78
CA SER A 338 2.27 -14.61 4.93
C SER A 338 2.37 -15.11 6.38
N PRO A 339 2.75 -16.38 6.59
CA PRO A 339 2.99 -16.94 7.91
C PRO A 339 4.41 -16.62 8.41
N GLY A 340 4.89 -15.40 8.21
CA GLY A 340 6.25 -14.98 8.54
C GLY A 340 6.32 -13.60 9.17
N ASN A 341 7.52 -13.20 9.61
CA ASN A 341 7.72 -11.86 10.15
C ASN A 341 7.66 -10.83 9.02
N LEU A 342 6.60 -10.01 9.01
CA LEU A 342 6.34 -9.07 7.93
C LEU A 342 7.50 -8.08 7.73
N ILE A 343 8.16 -7.63 8.80
CA ILE A 343 9.27 -6.69 8.70
C ILE A 343 10.43 -7.33 7.93
N ASP A 344 10.78 -8.58 8.23
CA ASP A 344 11.88 -9.30 7.59
C ASP A 344 11.57 -9.59 6.11
N LEU A 345 10.35 -10.02 5.80
CA LEU A 345 9.92 -10.32 4.43
C LEU A 345 9.84 -9.06 3.56
N TYR A 346 9.38 -7.93 4.11
CA TYR A 346 9.48 -6.64 3.42
C TYR A 346 10.95 -6.19 3.30
N ALA A 347 11.78 -6.44 4.31
CA ALA A 347 13.20 -6.12 4.29
C ALA A 347 14.01 -6.95 3.26
N ALA A 348 13.49 -8.07 2.79
CA ALA A 348 14.13 -8.95 1.81
C ALA A 348 13.96 -8.54 0.33
N VAL A 349 13.11 -7.57 0.01
CA VAL A 349 12.79 -7.15 -1.38
C VAL A 349 13.20 -5.70 -1.66
N ASP A 350 13.39 -5.29 -2.92
CA ASP A 350 13.83 -3.91 -3.21
C ASP A 350 12.79 -2.84 -2.91
N ILE A 351 11.51 -3.15 -3.11
CA ILE A 351 10.37 -2.25 -2.91
C ILE A 351 9.30 -2.98 -2.08
N PRO A 352 9.22 -2.74 -0.77
CA PRO A 352 8.11 -3.21 0.05
C PRO A 352 6.79 -2.62 -0.44
N GLU A 353 5.75 -3.44 -0.62
CA GLU A 353 4.42 -2.99 -1.02
C GLU A 353 3.36 -3.35 0.02
N VAL A 354 2.54 -2.39 0.43
CA VAL A 354 1.34 -2.62 1.25
C VAL A 354 0.07 -2.52 0.41
N GLU A 355 -1.10 -2.63 1.04
CA GLU A 355 -2.37 -2.38 0.38
C GLU A 355 -3.32 -1.56 1.25
N THR A 356 -4.15 -0.73 0.62
CA THR A 356 -5.36 -0.18 1.25
C THR A 356 -6.58 -0.95 0.78
N PHE A 357 -7.42 -1.37 1.72
CA PHE A 357 -8.61 -2.18 1.46
C PHE A 357 -9.82 -1.61 2.22
N GLY A 358 -10.85 -1.20 1.50
CA GLY A 358 -12.03 -0.54 2.09
C GLY A 358 -11.87 0.98 2.23
N SER A 359 -12.82 1.62 2.93
CA SER A 359 -12.83 3.07 3.20
C SER A 359 -12.66 3.39 4.67
N SER A 360 -11.78 4.31 4.99
CA SER A 360 -11.61 4.88 6.33
C SER A 360 -12.68 5.94 6.64
N PHE A 361 -12.93 6.14 7.93
CA PHE A 361 -13.72 7.29 8.39
C PHE A 361 -12.83 8.52 8.58
N PHE A 362 -13.24 9.65 8.00
CA PHE A 362 -12.65 10.97 8.24
C PHE A 362 -13.73 11.96 8.63
N SER A 363 -13.46 12.85 9.57
CA SER A 363 -14.43 13.84 10.06
C SER A 363 -14.51 15.09 9.17
N ILE A 364 -14.05 15.00 7.92
CA ILE A 364 -14.05 16.10 6.94
C ILE A 364 -15.51 16.39 6.52
N PRO A 365 -16.04 17.61 6.73
CA PRO A 365 -17.41 17.94 6.37
C PRO A 365 -17.63 17.82 4.86
N GLY A 366 -18.73 17.20 4.45
CA GLY A 366 -19.08 16.97 3.05
C GLY A 366 -18.39 15.76 2.39
N LEU A 367 -17.46 15.08 3.07
CA LEU A 367 -16.87 13.85 2.55
C LEU A 367 -17.91 12.73 2.56
N ARG A 368 -18.23 12.20 1.38
CA ARG A 368 -19.20 11.11 1.23
C ARG A 368 -18.65 9.80 1.79
N ARG A 369 -19.44 9.11 2.63
CA ARG A 369 -19.18 7.75 3.10
C ARG A 369 -20.52 7.05 3.37
N ASP A 370 -21.17 6.61 2.29
CA ASP A 370 -22.48 6.00 2.34
C ASP A 370 -22.40 4.57 2.89
N THR A 371 -23.29 4.21 3.81
CA THR A 371 -23.25 2.90 4.49
C THR A 371 -23.37 1.71 3.54
N ALA A 372 -24.06 1.88 2.42
CA ALA A 372 -24.22 0.86 1.39
C ALA A 372 -22.93 0.61 0.59
N ASP A 373 -21.94 1.49 0.69
CA ASP A 373 -20.69 1.43 -0.08
C ASP A 373 -19.47 1.24 0.84
N ILE A 374 -19.68 0.89 2.12
CA ILE A 374 -18.61 0.61 3.09
C ILE A 374 -18.36 -0.90 3.17
N ARG A 375 -17.11 -1.31 2.96
CA ARG A 375 -16.66 -2.68 3.21
C ARG A 375 -16.58 -2.96 4.71
N ASN A 376 -16.66 -4.22 5.10
CA ASN A 376 -16.55 -4.66 6.51
C ASN A 376 -15.12 -4.60 7.10
N VAL A 377 -14.19 -3.90 6.46
CA VAL A 377 -12.79 -3.74 6.89
C VAL A 377 -12.38 -2.30 6.58
N ASP A 378 -11.75 -1.64 7.56
CA ASP A 378 -11.16 -0.31 7.39
C ASP A 378 -9.63 -0.44 7.19
N PRO A 379 -9.00 0.38 6.32
CA PRO A 379 -7.55 0.45 6.21
C PRO A 379 -6.87 0.81 7.54
N ASP A 380 -5.85 0.05 7.95
CA ASP A 380 -5.13 0.28 9.21
C ASP A 380 -3.75 0.92 8.99
N PRO A 381 -3.52 2.18 9.44
CA PRO A 381 -2.22 2.86 9.29
C PRO A 381 -1.03 2.16 9.95
N VAL A 382 -1.26 1.43 11.05
CA VAL A 382 -0.18 0.71 11.73
C VAL A 382 0.26 -0.47 10.87
N LEU A 383 -0.68 -1.17 10.22
CA LEU A 383 -0.34 -2.22 9.26
C LEU A 383 0.46 -1.68 8.08
N LEU A 384 0.02 -0.58 7.46
CA LEU A 384 0.73 0.06 6.34
C LEU A 384 2.19 0.41 6.70
N LYS A 385 2.41 0.75 7.98
CA LYS A 385 3.71 1.15 8.49
C LYS A 385 4.71 0.00 8.61
N PHE A 386 4.30 -1.28 8.53
CA PHE A 386 5.24 -2.41 8.51
C PHE A 386 6.17 -2.35 7.30
N ALA A 387 5.64 -2.11 6.09
CA ALA A 387 6.48 -2.00 4.88
C ALA A 387 7.34 -0.74 4.89
N ALA A 388 6.78 0.40 5.33
CA ALA A 388 7.54 1.63 5.45
C ALA A 388 8.69 1.51 6.45
N SER A 389 8.45 0.85 7.58
CA SER A 389 9.48 0.58 8.59
C SER A 389 10.59 -0.28 8.03
N ALA A 390 10.26 -1.38 7.37
CA ALA A 390 11.23 -2.26 6.73
C ALA A 390 12.09 -1.53 5.69
N ALA A 391 11.50 -0.67 4.86
CA ALA A 391 12.23 0.15 3.92
C ALA A 391 13.15 1.17 4.63
N ASN A 392 12.61 1.89 5.61
CA ASN A 392 13.34 2.93 6.33
C ASN A 392 14.55 2.36 7.08
N ILE A 393 14.39 1.25 7.81
CA ILE A 393 15.48 0.65 8.59
C ILE A 393 16.56 0.00 7.72
N THR A 394 16.22 -0.43 6.50
CA THR A 394 17.18 -1.02 5.54
C THR A 394 17.73 -0.02 4.51
N GLY A 395 17.23 1.23 4.51
CA GLY A 395 17.71 2.31 3.65
C GLY A 395 17.21 2.25 2.22
N LYS A 396 16.07 1.60 2.00
CA LYS A 396 15.38 1.60 0.72
C LYS A 396 14.66 2.93 0.50
N LYS A 397 14.62 3.36 -0.76
CA LYS A 397 14.05 4.65 -1.14
C LYS A 397 12.52 4.61 -1.30
N LEU A 398 12.00 3.50 -1.84
CA LEU A 398 10.61 3.39 -2.27
C LEU A 398 9.84 2.44 -1.36
N VAL A 399 8.64 2.87 -1.00
CA VAL A 399 7.61 2.07 -0.32
C VAL A 399 6.36 2.24 -1.16
N SER A 400 5.88 1.14 -1.75
CA SER A 400 4.68 1.19 -2.57
C SER A 400 3.44 0.75 -1.83
N SER A 401 2.28 1.06 -2.42
CA SER A 401 0.99 0.58 -1.94
C SER A 401 0.09 0.31 -3.14
N GLU A 402 -0.47 -0.88 -3.20
CA GLU A 402 -1.74 -1.09 -3.87
C GLU A 402 -2.77 -0.19 -3.17
N THR A 403 -3.45 0.67 -3.92
CA THR A 403 -4.23 1.77 -3.35
C THR A 403 -5.61 1.84 -3.98
N PHE A 404 -6.61 2.04 -3.11
CA PHE A 404 -8.05 2.18 -3.40
C PHE A 404 -8.83 0.88 -3.62
N THR A 405 -8.26 -0.27 -3.32
CA THR A 405 -8.95 -1.56 -3.43
C THR A 405 -10.22 -1.55 -2.57
N TRP A 406 -11.38 -1.76 -3.19
CA TRP A 406 -12.69 -1.68 -2.54
C TRP A 406 -12.96 -0.37 -1.77
N LEU A 407 -12.43 0.76 -2.22
CA LEU A 407 -12.68 2.06 -1.58
C LEU A 407 -14.19 2.36 -1.48
N THR A 408 -14.94 2.10 -2.54
CA THR A 408 -16.40 2.09 -2.53
C THR A 408 -16.90 1.01 -3.48
N GLU A 409 -18.22 0.86 -3.61
CA GLU A 409 -18.81 0.09 -4.70
C GLU A 409 -18.35 0.61 -6.08
N HIS A 410 -18.33 -0.29 -7.07
CA HIS A 410 -17.98 0.04 -8.44
C HIS A 410 -18.74 1.27 -8.94
N PHE A 411 -18.07 2.10 -9.74
CA PHE A 411 -18.67 3.27 -10.39
C PHE A 411 -19.16 4.37 -9.46
N LYS A 412 -19.07 4.20 -8.14
CA LYS A 412 -19.48 5.19 -7.13
C LYS A 412 -18.31 5.92 -6.46
N THR A 413 -17.07 5.61 -6.83
CA THR A 413 -15.91 6.29 -6.25
C THR A 413 -15.70 7.67 -6.86
N THR A 414 -15.53 8.68 -6.02
CA THR A 414 -15.16 10.04 -6.43
C THR A 414 -13.66 10.30 -6.21
N LEU A 415 -13.11 11.29 -6.94
CA LEU A 415 -11.74 11.76 -6.69
C LEU A 415 -11.60 12.39 -5.29
N SER A 416 -12.66 12.99 -4.75
CA SER A 416 -12.66 13.60 -3.41
C SER A 416 -12.55 12.56 -2.29
N GLN A 417 -13.11 11.36 -2.48
CA GLN A 417 -12.95 10.22 -1.56
C GLN A 417 -11.53 9.63 -1.62
N CYS A 418 -10.85 9.70 -2.76
CA CYS A 418 -9.51 9.16 -2.93
C CYS A 418 -8.43 9.95 -2.16
N LYS A 419 -8.61 11.28 -2.02
CA LYS A 419 -7.59 12.15 -1.39
C LYS A 419 -7.26 11.75 0.06
N PRO A 420 -8.20 11.70 1.01
CA PRO A 420 -7.87 11.40 2.40
C PRO A 420 -7.30 9.98 2.59
N GLU A 421 -7.69 9.03 1.74
CA GLU A 421 -7.17 7.66 1.75
C GLU A 421 -5.70 7.59 1.33
N VAL A 422 -5.34 8.25 0.21
CA VAL A 422 -3.93 8.27 -0.22
C VAL A 422 -3.06 9.08 0.75
N GLU A 423 -3.62 10.12 1.37
CA GLU A 423 -2.95 10.86 2.45
C GLU A 423 -2.65 9.98 3.67
N GLN A 424 -3.57 9.09 4.04
CA GLN A 424 -3.35 8.13 5.14
C GLN A 424 -2.22 7.14 4.81
N ALA A 425 -2.15 6.68 3.56
CA ALA A 425 -1.03 5.87 3.09
C ALA A 425 0.30 6.65 3.16
N PHE A 426 0.32 7.90 2.69
CA PHE A 426 1.49 8.79 2.78
C PHE A 426 1.95 9.04 4.21
N LEU A 427 1.02 9.33 5.12
CA LEU A 427 1.30 9.52 6.56
C LEU A 427 1.86 8.24 7.21
N SER A 428 1.58 7.07 6.64
CA SER A 428 2.12 5.78 7.10
C SER A 428 3.50 5.47 6.51
N GLY A 429 3.99 6.29 5.57
CA GLY A 429 5.32 6.19 4.96
C GLY A 429 5.35 5.68 3.52
N VAL A 430 4.19 5.40 2.92
CA VAL A 430 4.09 5.10 1.47
C VAL A 430 4.56 6.32 0.68
N ASN A 431 5.31 6.10 -0.39
CA ASN A 431 5.75 7.17 -1.28
C ASN A 431 5.73 6.79 -2.77
N HIS A 432 5.16 5.64 -3.13
CA HIS A 432 5.04 5.16 -4.51
C HIS A 432 3.73 4.37 -4.75
N VAL A 433 2.66 5.09 -5.01
CA VAL A 433 1.28 4.59 -5.11
C VAL A 433 1.05 3.83 -6.42
N PHE A 434 0.40 2.67 -6.31
CA PHE A 434 -0.16 1.89 -7.41
C PHE A 434 -1.67 1.85 -7.28
N TYR A 435 -2.40 2.36 -8.26
CA TYR A 435 -3.86 2.24 -8.26
C TYR A 435 -4.25 0.78 -8.50
N HIS A 436 -5.26 0.33 -7.74
CA HIS A 436 -5.98 -0.92 -7.99
C HIS A 436 -7.36 -0.60 -8.59
N GLY A 437 -7.50 -0.55 -9.91
CA GLY A 437 -6.46 -0.60 -10.94
C GLY A 437 -7.01 -0.08 -12.25
N ILE A 438 -6.31 -0.31 -13.35
CA ILE A 438 -6.74 0.06 -14.71
C ILE A 438 -6.87 -1.21 -15.53
N THR A 439 -8.06 -1.48 -16.05
CA THR A 439 -8.23 -2.61 -16.98
C THR A 439 -7.90 -2.15 -18.39
N TYR A 440 -7.08 -2.94 -19.10
CA TYR A 440 -6.89 -2.74 -20.53
C TYR A 440 -8.23 -2.94 -21.25
N SER A 441 -8.61 -2.00 -22.11
CA SER A 441 -9.79 -2.13 -22.97
C SER A 441 -9.47 -1.61 -24.37
N PRO A 442 -9.63 -2.42 -25.42
CA PRO A 442 -9.51 -1.98 -26.81
C PRO A 442 -10.56 -0.92 -27.19
N GLU A 443 -10.24 -0.08 -28.18
CA GLU A 443 -11.14 0.97 -28.69
C GLU A 443 -12.45 0.40 -29.26
N GLU A 444 -12.40 -0.79 -29.87
CA GLU A 444 -13.58 -1.44 -30.44
C GLU A 444 -14.60 -1.95 -29.40
N VAL A 445 -14.23 -2.02 -28.12
CA VAL A 445 -15.13 -2.47 -27.05
C VAL A 445 -16.04 -1.32 -26.64
N ALA A 446 -17.35 -1.55 -26.76
CA ALA A 446 -18.35 -0.58 -26.35
C ALA A 446 -18.24 -0.21 -24.86
N TRP A 447 -18.63 1.02 -24.52
CA TRP A 447 -18.70 1.48 -23.13
C TRP A 447 -19.48 0.48 -22.25
N PRO A 448 -18.99 0.12 -21.05
CA PRO A 448 -17.91 0.76 -20.28
C PRO A 448 -16.49 0.26 -20.58
N GLY A 449 -16.29 -0.54 -21.62
CA GLY A 449 -15.03 -1.24 -21.87
C GLY A 449 -14.88 -2.48 -20.99
N TRP A 450 -13.71 -3.10 -21.04
CA TRP A 450 -13.37 -4.20 -20.12
C TRP A 450 -13.09 -3.68 -18.71
N LEU A 451 -13.48 -4.46 -17.71
CA LEU A 451 -13.39 -4.10 -16.30
C LEU A 451 -12.86 -5.27 -15.47
N PHE A 452 -12.23 -4.92 -14.35
CA PHE A 452 -11.78 -5.89 -13.37
C PHE A 452 -12.90 -6.20 -12.38
N TYR A 453 -12.88 -7.41 -11.83
CA TYR A 453 -13.96 -7.89 -10.96
C TYR A 453 -14.11 -7.09 -9.64
N ALA A 454 -13.03 -6.43 -9.20
CA ALA A 454 -12.98 -5.68 -7.94
C ALA A 454 -12.90 -4.17 -8.19
N SER A 455 -13.54 -3.41 -7.31
CA SER A 455 -13.46 -1.94 -7.28
C SER A 455 -12.04 -1.51 -6.87
N VAL A 456 -11.45 -0.43 -7.39
CA VAL A 456 -12.07 0.68 -8.14
C VAL A 456 -11.74 0.64 -9.63
N ASN A 457 -12.67 1.11 -10.45
CA ASN A 457 -12.51 1.19 -11.91
C ASN A 457 -11.92 2.55 -12.33
N PHE A 458 -10.59 2.71 -12.23
CA PHE A 458 -9.85 3.85 -12.77
C PHE A 458 -9.64 3.67 -14.29
N VAL A 459 -10.72 3.64 -15.07
CA VAL A 459 -10.66 3.43 -16.52
C VAL A 459 -10.85 4.74 -17.31
N PRO A 460 -10.25 4.90 -18.50
CA PRO A 460 -10.49 6.05 -19.38
C PRO A 460 -11.97 6.30 -19.73
N ALA A 461 -12.80 5.26 -19.69
CA ALA A 461 -14.24 5.35 -19.90
C ALA A 461 -14.99 6.06 -18.75
N ASN A 462 -14.34 6.30 -17.61
CA ASN A 462 -14.91 7.02 -16.50
C ASN A 462 -15.02 8.52 -16.82
N SER A 463 -16.18 9.11 -16.59
CA SER A 463 -16.50 10.49 -16.96
C SER A 463 -15.56 11.52 -16.34
N TRP A 464 -15.04 11.25 -15.14
CA TRP A 464 -14.06 12.14 -14.48
C TRP A 464 -12.61 11.92 -14.92
N TRP A 465 -12.32 11.00 -15.86
CA TRP A 465 -10.95 10.76 -16.34
C TRP A 465 -10.20 12.02 -16.75
N PRO A 466 -10.79 12.99 -17.49
CA PRO A 466 -10.11 14.24 -17.83
C PRO A 466 -9.77 15.13 -16.61
N HIS A 467 -10.41 14.88 -15.46
CA HIS A 467 -10.17 15.59 -14.20
C HIS A 467 -9.16 14.85 -13.30
N LEU A 468 -8.80 13.60 -13.61
CA LEU A 468 -7.88 12.76 -12.83
C LEU A 468 -6.48 13.40 -12.69
N VAL A 469 -6.07 14.22 -13.66
CA VAL A 469 -4.84 15.03 -13.60
C VAL A 469 -4.71 15.87 -12.32
N GLY A 470 -5.84 16.24 -11.71
CA GLY A 470 -5.85 16.91 -10.41
C GLY A 470 -5.29 16.04 -9.29
N LEU A 471 -5.84 14.83 -9.12
CA LEU A 471 -5.39 13.86 -8.12
C LEU A 471 -3.97 13.36 -8.43
N ASN A 472 -3.68 13.04 -9.69
CA ASN A 472 -2.36 12.57 -10.10
C ASN A 472 -1.29 13.66 -9.91
N GLY A 473 -1.60 14.92 -10.19
CA GLY A 473 -0.72 16.06 -9.91
C GLY A 473 -0.45 16.25 -8.41
N TYR A 474 -1.48 16.09 -7.57
CA TYR A 474 -1.34 16.11 -6.11
C TYR A 474 -0.42 15.00 -5.61
N ILE A 475 -0.70 13.75 -5.99
CA ILE A 475 0.14 12.59 -5.64
C ILE A 475 1.57 12.82 -6.11
N THR A 476 1.75 13.35 -7.33
CA THR A 476 3.08 13.62 -7.89
C THR A 476 3.89 14.57 -7.02
N ARG A 477 3.29 15.68 -6.60
CA ARG A 477 3.96 16.67 -5.74
C ARG A 477 4.28 16.10 -4.36
N VAL A 478 3.34 15.39 -3.73
CA VAL A 478 3.56 14.79 -2.41
C VAL A 478 4.65 13.72 -2.48
N GLN A 479 4.59 12.79 -3.43
CA GLN A 479 5.60 11.75 -3.59
C GLN A 479 6.97 12.31 -3.93
N SER A 480 7.07 13.40 -4.72
CA SER A 480 8.37 14.05 -4.98
C SER A 480 9.07 14.47 -3.68
N VAL A 481 8.30 14.92 -2.69
CA VAL A 481 8.79 15.29 -1.35
C VAL A 481 9.06 14.06 -0.51
N LEU A 482 8.15 13.08 -0.46
CA LEU A 482 8.31 11.87 0.35
C LEU A 482 9.42 10.94 -0.15
N GLN A 483 9.79 11.05 -1.43
CA GLN A 483 10.95 10.38 -2.02
C GLN A 483 12.26 11.20 -1.92
N ALA A 484 12.18 12.46 -1.49
CA ALA A 484 13.36 13.28 -1.25
C ALA A 484 14.02 12.91 0.09
N GLY A 485 15.34 12.99 0.13
CA GLY A 485 16.10 12.83 1.37
C GLY A 485 15.90 11.48 2.06
N LYS A 486 15.81 11.48 3.39
CA LYS A 486 15.74 10.33 4.29
C LYS A 486 14.57 10.47 5.28
N PRO A 487 14.01 9.37 5.81
CA PRO A 487 12.95 9.46 6.83
C PRO A 487 13.51 10.18 8.07
N ASP A 488 12.71 11.03 8.70
CA ASP A 488 13.10 11.74 9.94
C ASP A 488 12.25 11.22 11.12
N ASN A 489 12.52 9.98 11.52
CA ASN A 489 11.88 9.31 12.65
C ASN A 489 12.82 9.32 13.87
N GLU A 490 12.29 9.55 15.07
CA GLU A 490 13.12 9.58 16.28
C GLU A 490 13.20 8.23 16.98
N LEU A 491 12.19 7.37 16.80
CA LEU A 491 12.05 6.14 17.55
C LEU A 491 12.21 4.90 16.67
N LEU A 492 12.85 3.88 17.23
CA LEU A 492 12.60 2.49 16.87
C LEU A 492 11.61 1.90 17.87
N LEU A 493 10.63 1.13 17.39
CA LEU A 493 9.72 0.35 18.22
C LEU A 493 9.91 -1.13 17.91
N TYR A 494 10.27 -1.92 18.91
CA TYR A 494 10.46 -3.35 18.76
C TYR A 494 9.11 -4.05 18.49
N TRP A 495 9.07 -4.87 17.44
CA TRP A 495 7.92 -5.73 17.11
C TRP A 495 8.07 -7.11 17.77
N PRO A 496 7.28 -7.43 18.82
CA PRO A 496 7.40 -8.69 19.55
C PRO A 496 6.66 -9.84 18.85
N VAL A 497 7.12 -10.25 17.66
CA VAL A 497 6.43 -11.28 16.84
C VAL A 497 6.18 -12.60 17.59
N TYR A 498 7.04 -12.95 18.55
CA TYR A 498 6.89 -14.14 19.36
C TYR A 498 5.69 -14.12 20.31
N ASP A 499 5.15 -12.94 20.64
CA ASP A 499 3.92 -12.85 21.44
C ASP A 499 2.72 -13.40 20.66
N ASN A 500 2.71 -13.18 19.34
CA ASN A 500 1.76 -13.77 18.40
C ASN A 500 2.07 -15.25 18.17
N TRP A 501 3.32 -15.60 17.88
CA TRP A 501 3.70 -16.98 17.60
C TRP A 501 3.67 -17.92 18.82
N ASP A 502 3.57 -17.41 20.05
CA ASP A 502 3.30 -18.22 21.25
C ASP A 502 1.78 -18.36 21.52
N ASN A 503 0.98 -18.41 20.45
CA ASN A 503 -0.42 -18.79 20.50
C ASN A 503 -0.55 -20.33 20.42
N PRO A 504 -1.14 -21.00 21.44
CA PRO A 504 -1.19 -22.45 21.51
C PRO A 504 -2.33 -23.08 20.68
N LYS A 505 -3.22 -22.32 20.03
CA LYS A 505 -4.41 -22.87 19.37
C LYS A 505 -4.12 -23.42 17.97
N GLU A 506 -3.71 -22.58 17.05
CA GLU A 506 -3.57 -22.93 15.62
C GLU A 506 -2.15 -23.38 15.26
N ARG A 507 -1.92 -24.12 14.17
CA ARG A 507 -0.54 -24.45 13.73
C ARG A 507 0.13 -23.29 13.00
N MET A 508 -0.57 -22.76 12.00
CA MET A 508 -0.14 -21.60 11.23
C MET A 508 -0.74 -20.32 11.81
N MET A 509 -0.16 -19.17 11.46
CA MET A 509 -0.68 -17.86 11.83
C MET A 509 -0.35 -16.85 10.70
N PRO A 510 -1.25 -16.68 9.73
CA PRO A 510 -1.07 -15.67 8.68
C PRO A 510 -1.38 -14.27 9.22
N PHE A 511 -0.57 -13.28 8.84
CA PHE A 511 -0.79 -11.87 9.21
C PHE A 511 -1.48 -11.11 8.08
N THR A 512 -2.78 -11.35 7.88
CA THR A 512 -3.57 -10.74 6.79
C THR A 512 -4.03 -9.32 7.12
N VAL A 513 -4.36 -8.52 6.10
CA VAL A 513 -4.95 -7.18 6.31
C VAL A 513 -6.41 -7.26 6.77
N HIS A 514 -7.12 -8.35 6.46
CA HIS A 514 -8.55 -8.48 6.73
C HIS A 514 -8.88 -8.84 8.18
N ASN A 515 -7.89 -9.28 8.97
CA ASN A 515 -8.08 -9.76 10.33
C ASN A 515 -7.13 -9.13 11.35
N VAL A 516 -6.74 -7.87 11.13
CA VAL A 516 -5.90 -7.11 12.08
C VAL A 516 -6.48 -7.04 13.50
N ASN A 517 -7.81 -7.18 13.64
CA ASN A 517 -8.49 -7.29 14.94
C ASN A 517 -8.06 -8.54 15.74
N ASP A 518 -7.57 -9.59 15.08
CA ASP A 518 -7.22 -10.86 15.73
C ASP A 518 -5.77 -10.89 16.19
N TRP A 519 -4.85 -10.36 15.37
CA TRP A 519 -3.40 -10.52 15.58
C TRP A 519 -2.68 -9.21 15.90
N LEU A 520 -3.20 -8.04 15.50
CA LEU A 520 -2.49 -6.76 15.67
C LEU A 520 -3.12 -5.88 16.76
N HIS A 521 -4.41 -5.56 16.64
CA HIS A 521 -5.10 -4.64 17.56
C HIS A 521 -5.05 -5.04 19.04
N PRO A 522 -5.13 -6.34 19.40
CA PRO A 522 -5.07 -6.75 20.81
C PRO A 522 -3.67 -6.65 21.45
N THR A 523 -2.65 -6.24 20.68
CA THR A 523 -1.26 -6.25 21.15
C THR A 523 -0.89 -4.96 21.89
N ALA A 524 -0.05 -5.09 22.93
CA ALA A 524 0.56 -3.93 23.58
C ALA A 524 1.43 -3.10 22.62
N PHE A 525 1.96 -3.73 21.56
CA PHE A 525 2.64 -3.04 20.48
C PHE A 525 1.72 -2.04 19.77
N TYR A 526 0.52 -2.46 19.35
CA TYR A 526 -0.42 -1.58 18.66
C TYR A 526 -0.84 -0.42 19.56
N GLU A 527 -1.13 -0.68 20.84
CA GLU A 527 -1.44 0.36 21.83
C GLU A 527 -0.29 1.37 21.97
N ALA A 528 0.95 0.91 22.06
CA ALA A 528 2.13 1.79 22.15
C ALA A 528 2.30 2.65 20.89
N VAL A 529 2.09 2.09 19.68
CA VAL A 529 2.11 2.87 18.44
C VAL A 529 1.08 4.00 18.48
N LYS A 530 -0.17 3.68 18.84
CA LYS A 530 -1.26 4.67 18.91
C LYS A 530 -0.96 5.76 19.93
N GLN A 531 -0.49 5.38 21.12
CA GLN A 531 -0.12 6.30 22.18
C GLN A 531 0.99 7.26 21.72
N LEU A 532 2.07 6.73 21.15
CA LEU A 532 3.21 7.54 20.70
C LEU A 532 2.84 8.46 19.52
N GLN A 533 2.04 7.99 18.56
CA GLN A 533 1.55 8.82 17.45
C GLN A 533 0.66 9.98 17.94
N GLN A 534 -0.21 9.73 18.91
CA GLN A 534 -1.07 10.77 19.53
C GLN A 534 -0.27 11.83 20.29
N GLN A 535 0.98 11.53 20.68
CA GLN A 535 1.91 12.46 21.31
C GLN A 535 2.95 13.03 20.33
N GLY A 536 2.76 12.80 19.02
CA GLY A 536 3.57 13.43 17.98
C GLY A 536 4.93 12.79 17.72
N TYR A 537 5.15 11.55 18.16
CA TYR A 537 6.36 10.80 17.86
C TYR A 537 6.27 10.09 16.51
N SER A 538 7.38 10.12 15.76
CA SER A 538 7.56 9.41 14.50
C SER A 538 8.51 8.23 14.69
N MET A 539 8.08 7.04 14.30
CA MET A 539 8.78 5.79 14.61
C MET A 539 8.93 4.89 13.39
N ASP A 540 9.85 3.95 13.45
CA ASP A 540 9.86 2.75 12.60
C ASP A 540 9.85 1.49 13.46
N PHE A 541 9.28 0.41 12.95
CA PHE A 541 9.25 -0.89 13.59
C PHE A 541 10.52 -1.68 13.28
N ILE A 542 11.00 -2.49 14.22
CA ILE A 542 12.19 -3.32 14.04
C ILE A 542 11.97 -4.75 14.54
N SER A 543 12.38 -5.72 13.74
CA SER A 543 12.38 -7.15 14.07
C SER A 543 13.63 -7.56 14.85
N ASP A 544 13.62 -8.76 15.42
CA ASP A 544 14.80 -9.35 16.08
C ASP A 544 16.03 -9.40 15.16
N GLY A 545 15.86 -9.88 13.92
CA GLY A 545 16.96 -10.05 12.96
C GLY A 545 17.62 -8.73 12.60
N LEU A 546 16.82 -7.71 12.26
CA LEU A 546 17.34 -6.38 11.90
C LEU A 546 17.87 -5.62 13.12
N LEU A 547 17.31 -5.85 14.32
CA LEU A 547 17.84 -5.29 15.57
C LEU A 547 19.22 -5.85 15.90
N ALA A 548 19.47 -7.14 15.63
CA ALA A 548 20.77 -7.76 15.87
C ALA A 548 21.92 -7.04 15.12
N GLU A 549 21.62 -6.48 13.94
CA GLU A 549 22.57 -5.74 13.10
C GLU A 549 22.75 -4.28 13.52
N ALA A 550 21.87 -3.74 14.37
CA ALA A 550 21.90 -2.34 14.77
C ALA A 550 23.19 -1.98 15.53
N LYS A 551 23.67 -0.76 15.33
CA LYS A 551 24.92 -0.24 15.91
C LYS A 551 24.69 1.10 16.58
N VAL A 552 25.45 1.40 17.63
CA VAL A 552 25.41 2.71 18.28
C VAL A 552 26.59 3.57 17.81
N ARG A 553 26.31 4.82 17.44
CA ARG A 553 27.31 5.87 17.22
C ARG A 553 26.80 7.17 17.81
N ASP A 554 27.64 7.84 18.60
CA ASP A 554 27.30 9.10 19.27
C ASP A 554 25.99 9.03 20.08
N GLY A 555 25.71 7.87 20.69
CA GLY A 555 24.49 7.61 21.46
C GLY A 555 23.23 7.38 20.63
N LEU A 556 23.32 7.39 19.30
CA LEU A 556 22.21 7.15 18.38
C LEU A 556 22.29 5.76 17.76
N ILE A 557 21.12 5.19 17.42
CA ILE A 557 21.00 3.83 16.87
C ILE A 557 20.95 3.91 15.33
N HIS A 558 21.89 3.22 14.68
CA HIS A 558 21.96 3.08 13.23
C HIS A 558 21.57 1.67 12.81
N THR A 559 20.62 1.56 11.88
CA THR A 559 20.10 0.28 11.36
C THR A 559 20.69 -0.08 10.00
N ALA A 560 21.00 0.90 9.14
CA ALA A 560 21.73 0.67 7.90
C ALA A 560 22.65 1.85 7.54
N PRO A 561 23.66 1.64 6.67
CA PRO A 561 24.52 2.72 6.19
C PRO A 561 23.72 3.83 5.52
N GLY A 562 23.93 5.07 5.96
CA GLY A 562 23.31 6.23 5.35
C GLY A 562 21.87 6.49 5.79
N ASN A 563 21.25 5.70 6.66
CA ASN A 563 19.95 6.05 7.24
C ASN A 563 20.04 7.17 8.28
N THR A 564 18.92 7.86 8.50
CA THR A 564 18.76 8.74 9.66
C THR A 564 18.80 7.87 10.91
N PRO A 565 19.70 8.14 11.86
CA PRO A 565 19.76 7.35 13.08
C PRO A 565 18.64 7.71 14.06
N TYR A 566 18.29 6.75 14.90
CA TYR A 566 17.21 6.85 15.87
C TYR A 566 17.74 7.27 17.24
N LYS A 567 16.94 8.03 17.98
CA LYS A 567 17.30 8.59 19.30
C LYS A 567 17.01 7.62 20.44
N ALA A 568 15.99 6.79 20.29
CA ALA A 568 15.61 5.80 21.29
C ALA A 568 15.01 4.54 20.64
N LEU A 569 15.22 3.41 21.31
CA LEU A 569 14.52 2.15 21.06
C LEU A 569 13.51 1.93 22.18
N VAL A 570 12.25 1.79 21.81
CA VAL A 570 11.14 1.47 22.72
C VAL A 570 10.79 -0.01 22.55
N VAL A 571 10.69 -0.71 23.68
CA VAL A 571 10.21 -2.08 23.75
C VAL A 571 8.87 -2.05 24.49
N PRO A 572 7.74 -2.28 23.80
CA PRO A 572 6.44 -2.37 24.46
C PRO A 572 6.40 -3.60 25.37
N VAL A 573 5.33 -3.76 26.16
CA VAL A 573 5.12 -4.99 26.95
C VAL A 573 5.29 -6.20 26.04
N THR A 574 6.25 -7.06 26.39
CA THR A 574 6.66 -8.22 25.58
C THR A 574 6.63 -9.47 26.45
N ARG A 575 5.84 -10.46 26.06
CA ARG A 575 5.69 -11.72 26.82
C ARG A 575 6.80 -12.71 26.48
N ARG A 576 7.21 -12.78 25.21
CA ARG A 576 8.21 -13.69 24.66
C ARG A 576 9.30 -12.92 23.94
N MET A 577 10.54 -13.06 24.40
CA MET A 577 11.70 -12.40 23.79
C MET A 577 12.88 -13.38 23.68
N PRO A 578 13.51 -13.52 22.50
CA PRO A 578 14.73 -14.31 22.37
C PRO A 578 15.84 -13.82 23.30
N VAL A 579 16.72 -14.73 23.71
CA VAL A 579 17.87 -14.40 24.57
C VAL A 579 18.77 -13.39 23.87
N GLU A 580 19.02 -13.64 22.59
CA GLU A 580 19.87 -12.85 21.71
C GLU A 580 19.35 -11.40 21.59
N THR A 581 18.04 -11.23 21.54
CA THR A 581 17.38 -9.92 21.52
C THR A 581 17.62 -9.16 22.82
N LEU A 582 17.45 -9.79 23.99
CA LEU A 582 17.73 -9.12 25.27
C LEU A 582 19.23 -8.79 25.44
N GLU A 583 20.12 -9.68 25.00
CA GLU A 583 21.56 -9.40 24.94
C GLU A 583 21.86 -8.18 24.08
N LYS A 584 21.21 -8.08 22.91
CA LYS A 584 21.37 -6.95 22.02
C LYS A 584 20.87 -5.64 22.64
N LEU A 585 19.72 -5.65 23.30
CA LEU A 585 19.20 -4.47 24.02
C LEU A 585 20.19 -3.97 25.08
N LEU A 586 20.76 -4.90 25.87
CA LEU A 586 21.81 -4.60 26.84
C LEU A 586 23.08 -4.05 26.18
N GLU A 587 23.50 -4.63 25.06
CA GLU A 587 24.65 -4.16 24.28
C GLU A 587 24.46 -2.70 23.83
N LEU A 588 23.31 -2.39 23.22
CA LEU A 588 22.99 -1.04 22.75
C LEU A 588 22.99 -0.02 23.91
N ALA A 589 22.37 -0.38 25.04
CA ALA A 589 22.38 0.46 26.24
C ALA A 589 23.79 0.64 26.83
N ARG A 590 24.64 -0.39 26.78
CA ARG A 590 26.06 -0.31 27.18
C ARG A 590 26.90 0.52 26.22
N GLN A 591 26.50 0.66 24.96
CA GLN A 591 27.14 1.57 24.00
C GLN A 591 26.60 3.00 24.08
N GLY A 592 25.61 3.26 24.94
CA GLY A 592 25.10 4.59 25.23
C GLY A 592 23.80 4.98 24.52
N ALA A 593 23.15 4.05 23.82
CA ALA A 593 21.82 4.31 23.27
C ALA A 593 20.74 4.38 24.36
N THR A 594 19.70 5.18 24.11
CA THR A 594 18.49 5.16 24.95
C THR A 594 17.65 3.95 24.59
N VAL A 595 17.58 2.97 25.48
CA VAL A 595 16.72 1.79 25.36
C VAL A 595 15.69 1.83 26.48
N LEU A 596 14.41 1.87 26.10
CA LEU A 596 13.27 2.01 27.00
C LEU A 596 12.45 0.73 26.97
N LEU A 597 12.31 0.09 28.13
CA LEU A 597 11.44 -1.06 28.34
C LEU A 597 10.16 -0.59 29.04
N GLN A 598 8.99 -0.83 28.42
CA GLN A 598 7.71 -0.53 29.06
C GLN A 598 7.49 -1.40 30.29
N ALA A 599 7.90 -2.67 30.19
CA ALA A 599 8.00 -3.62 31.28
C ALA A 599 9.20 -4.54 31.03
N LEU A 600 9.66 -5.25 32.06
CA LEU A 600 10.63 -6.33 31.84
C LEU A 600 9.99 -7.42 30.97
N PRO A 601 10.68 -7.91 29.92
CA PRO A 601 10.20 -9.02 29.12
C PRO A 601 9.88 -10.27 29.95
N GLY A 602 8.85 -11.00 29.57
CA GLY A 602 8.34 -12.14 30.35
C GLY A 602 9.30 -13.33 30.41
N ASP A 603 9.53 -14.00 29.29
CA ASP A 603 10.31 -15.24 29.20
C ASP A 603 10.76 -15.50 27.74
N VAL A 604 11.57 -16.53 27.48
CA VAL A 604 12.04 -16.88 26.12
C VAL A 604 10.94 -17.51 25.28
N PRO A 605 10.95 -17.46 23.94
CA PRO A 605 10.11 -18.29 23.06
C PRO A 605 10.69 -19.70 22.87
N GLY A 606 9.93 -20.60 22.21
CA GLY A 606 10.40 -21.91 21.76
C GLY A 606 10.65 -22.97 22.84
N LEU A 607 10.84 -24.22 22.42
CA LEU A 607 11.21 -25.37 23.28
C LEU A 607 12.69 -25.74 23.15
N GLY A 608 13.32 -25.43 22.01
CA GLY A 608 14.71 -25.78 21.75
C GLY A 608 15.66 -25.20 22.80
N ALA A 609 16.29 -26.08 23.58
CA ALA A 609 17.17 -25.75 24.71
C ALA A 609 16.52 -24.84 25.77
N TYR A 610 15.21 -24.97 26.00
CA TYR A 610 14.41 -24.09 26.87
C TYR A 610 15.06 -23.85 28.25
N GLU A 611 15.39 -24.90 29.01
CA GLU A 611 15.93 -24.75 30.37
C GLU A 611 17.21 -23.89 30.42
N THR A 612 18.10 -24.10 29.43
CA THR A 612 19.36 -23.33 29.34
C THR A 612 19.08 -21.88 28.92
N LYS A 613 18.21 -21.67 27.93
CA LYS A 613 17.84 -20.33 27.46
C LYS A 613 17.10 -19.54 28.54
N HIS A 614 16.15 -20.16 29.25
CA HIS A 614 15.39 -19.57 30.35
C HIS A 614 16.31 -19.13 31.49
N ALA A 615 17.22 -20.01 31.94
CA ALA A 615 18.19 -19.67 32.97
C ALA A 615 19.09 -18.48 32.56
N LYS A 616 19.59 -18.49 31.32
CA LYS A 616 20.39 -17.39 30.76
C LYS A 616 19.57 -16.09 30.68
N PHE A 617 18.32 -16.17 30.22
CA PHE A 617 17.42 -15.03 30.09
C PHE A 617 17.14 -14.36 31.44
N ASN A 618 16.81 -15.15 32.47
CA ASN A 618 16.59 -14.62 33.82
C ASN A 618 17.84 -13.92 34.38
N ALA A 619 19.04 -14.47 34.12
CA ALA A 619 20.28 -13.82 34.51
C ALA A 619 20.50 -12.48 33.79
N LEU A 620 20.08 -12.36 32.52
CA LEU A 620 20.11 -11.12 31.76
C LEU A 620 19.05 -10.12 32.23
N LEU A 621 17.88 -10.57 32.70
CA LEU A 621 16.85 -9.71 33.29
C LEU A 621 17.35 -9.03 34.57
N GLU A 622 18.12 -9.72 35.41
CA GLU A 622 18.75 -9.07 36.57
C GLU A 622 19.77 -8.01 36.13
N GLN A 623 20.59 -8.31 35.12
CA GLN A 623 21.48 -7.29 34.52
C GLN A 623 20.71 -6.11 33.94
N ALA A 624 19.55 -6.35 33.33
CA ALA A 624 18.70 -5.31 32.75
C ALA A 624 18.20 -4.31 33.80
N LYS A 625 17.82 -4.78 35.00
CA LYS A 625 17.39 -3.93 36.12
C LYS A 625 18.50 -3.00 36.61
N GLU A 626 19.75 -3.44 36.57
CA GLU A 626 20.91 -2.67 37.01
C GLU A 626 21.57 -1.87 35.86
N SER A 627 21.08 -2.02 34.64
CA SER A 627 21.67 -1.40 33.45
C SER A 627 21.28 0.07 33.28
N ARG A 628 21.78 0.68 32.20
CA ARG A 628 21.37 2.03 31.76
C ARG A 628 20.03 2.07 31.02
N MET A 629 19.38 0.92 30.83
CA MET A 629 18.05 0.88 30.21
C MET A 629 17.03 1.59 31.10
N VAL A 630 16.02 2.19 30.47
CA VAL A 630 14.93 2.88 31.17
C VAL A 630 13.75 1.93 31.31
N LEU A 631 13.42 1.52 32.52
CA LEU A 631 12.22 0.77 32.81
C LEU A 631 11.10 1.73 33.25
N SER A 632 10.05 1.88 32.44
CA SER A 632 8.93 2.78 32.76
C SER A 632 7.64 2.33 32.07
N PRO A 633 6.53 2.14 32.81
CA PRO A 633 5.23 1.87 32.19
C PRO A 633 4.69 3.08 31.41
N ASP A 634 5.13 4.29 31.78
CA ASP A 634 4.83 5.52 31.06
C ASP A 634 5.98 5.83 30.08
N ILE A 635 5.82 5.33 28.85
CA ILE A 635 6.84 5.45 27.79
C ILE A 635 6.99 6.90 27.31
N VAL A 636 5.91 7.68 27.31
CA VAL A 636 5.91 9.08 26.84
C VAL A 636 6.72 9.94 27.79
N LYS A 637 6.40 9.89 29.08
CA LYS A 637 7.14 10.65 30.10
C LYS A 637 8.61 10.25 30.18
N ALA A 638 8.91 8.96 29.99
CA ALA A 638 10.28 8.47 29.96
C ALA A 638 11.08 8.99 28.75
N LEU A 639 10.46 9.10 27.57
CA LEU A 639 11.08 9.74 26.39
C LEU A 639 11.36 11.22 26.64
N GLU A 640 10.40 11.95 27.21
CA GLU A 640 10.54 13.38 27.53
C GLU A 640 11.69 13.64 28.51
N LEU A 641 11.80 12.83 29.57
CA LEU A 641 12.91 12.89 30.53
C LEU A 641 14.28 12.56 29.90
N ARG A 642 14.28 11.88 28.76
CA ARG A 642 15.47 11.59 27.94
C ARG A 642 15.68 12.63 26.82
N GLY A 643 14.90 13.70 26.80
CA GLY A 643 15.03 14.79 25.82
C GLY A 643 14.55 14.41 24.42
N VAL A 644 13.77 13.33 24.28
CA VAL A 644 13.09 12.97 23.04
C VAL A 644 11.66 13.45 23.15
N ALA A 645 11.26 14.37 22.27
CA ALA A 645 9.93 14.97 22.29
C ALA A 645 9.26 14.83 20.91
N GLY A 646 7.95 14.63 20.91
CA GLY A 646 7.11 14.64 19.71
C GLY A 646 6.78 16.05 19.21
N GLU A 647 6.18 16.14 18.02
CA GLU A 647 5.69 17.39 17.45
C GLU A 647 4.33 17.77 18.05
N GLN A 648 4.17 19.02 18.49
CA GLN A 648 2.96 19.47 19.20
C GLN A 648 1.73 19.65 18.30
N MET A 649 1.91 19.71 16.98
CA MET A 649 0.82 19.96 16.02
C MET A 649 -0.30 18.91 16.07
N VAL A 650 -0.02 17.71 16.58
CA VAL A 650 -1.02 16.66 16.75
C VAL A 650 -2.10 17.00 17.77
N HIS A 651 -1.81 17.89 18.73
CA HIS A 651 -2.77 18.35 19.72
C HIS A 651 -3.82 19.31 19.12
N ASP A 652 -3.48 19.97 18.01
CA ASP A 652 -4.44 20.70 17.16
C ASP A 652 -5.20 19.76 16.20
N GLY A 653 -4.93 18.45 16.27
CA GLY A 653 -5.50 17.41 15.43
C GLY A 653 -4.78 17.20 14.10
N LEU A 654 -3.70 17.95 13.80
CA LEU A 654 -2.96 17.78 12.55
C LEU A 654 -2.20 16.45 12.53
N LYS A 655 -2.11 15.83 11.36
CA LYS A 655 -1.27 14.65 11.12
C LYS A 655 -0.06 15.04 10.29
N PHE A 656 1.07 14.37 10.47
CA PHE A 656 2.27 14.71 9.71
C PHE A 656 3.20 13.51 9.46
N ILE A 657 4.09 13.68 8.48
CA ILE A 657 5.29 12.87 8.27
C ILE A 657 6.45 13.78 7.84
N ARG A 658 7.69 13.38 8.15
CA ARG A 658 8.89 14.21 7.92
C ARG A 658 9.92 13.53 7.04
N ARG A 659 10.62 14.35 6.25
CA ARG A 659 11.79 13.96 5.44
C ARG A 659 12.94 14.90 5.72
N SER A 660 14.11 14.36 6.04
CA SER A 660 15.35 15.12 6.18
C SER A 660 16.12 15.10 4.86
N THR A 661 16.54 16.26 4.39
CA THR A 661 17.37 16.48 3.20
C THR A 661 18.68 17.17 3.60
N SER A 662 19.65 17.24 2.68
CA SER A 662 20.94 17.91 2.96
C SER A 662 20.80 19.40 3.25
N ASP A 663 19.74 20.03 2.76
CA ASP A 663 19.48 21.48 2.83
C ASP A 663 18.29 21.85 3.72
N GLY A 664 17.66 20.89 4.40
CA GLY A 664 16.53 21.16 5.29
C GLY A 664 15.68 19.96 5.66
N THR A 665 14.54 20.22 6.30
CA THR A 665 13.54 19.22 6.68
C THR A 665 12.18 19.58 6.09
N TYR A 666 11.58 18.63 5.38
CA TYR A 666 10.21 18.71 4.92
C TYR A 666 9.25 18.12 5.95
N TYR A 667 8.12 18.78 6.10
CA TYR A 667 6.92 18.31 6.80
C TYR A 667 5.81 18.21 5.77
N PHE A 668 5.18 17.05 5.64
CA PHE A 668 3.88 16.93 4.99
C PHE A 668 2.82 16.89 6.08
N ILE A 669 1.88 17.82 6.06
CA ILE A 669 0.91 18.09 7.13
C ILE A 669 -0.50 18.01 6.55
N VAL A 670 -1.40 17.33 7.24
CA VAL A 670 -2.77 17.07 6.76
C VAL A 670 -3.78 17.39 7.85
N ASN A 671 -4.87 18.09 7.47
CA ASN A 671 -6.02 18.31 8.32
C ASN A 671 -7.17 17.36 7.93
N HIS A 672 -7.28 16.23 8.63
CA HIS A 672 -8.40 15.29 8.49
C HIS A 672 -9.54 15.53 9.48
N ASN A 673 -9.50 16.65 10.23
CA ASN A 673 -10.52 16.97 11.24
C ASN A 673 -11.70 17.74 10.64
N ALA A 674 -12.76 17.86 11.44
CA ALA A 674 -13.95 18.63 11.07
C ALA A 674 -13.76 20.16 11.10
N ASN A 675 -12.71 20.64 11.76
CA ASN A 675 -12.50 22.05 12.04
C ASN A 675 -11.37 22.62 11.19
N ALA A 676 -11.53 23.87 10.75
CA ALA A 676 -10.43 24.64 10.19
C ALA A 676 -9.36 24.91 11.25
N ILE A 677 -8.10 24.82 10.86
CA ILE A 677 -6.95 25.18 11.67
C ILE A 677 -6.39 26.49 11.16
N ASP A 678 -6.25 27.46 12.04
CA ASP A 678 -5.60 28.74 11.77
C ASP A 678 -4.88 29.20 13.04
N THR A 679 -3.67 28.68 13.24
CA THR A 679 -2.92 28.88 14.49
C THR A 679 -1.43 29.00 14.24
N TRP A 680 -0.72 29.55 15.21
CA TRP A 680 0.75 29.49 15.23
C TRP A 680 1.17 28.13 15.77
N THR A 681 2.01 27.42 15.01
CA THR A 681 2.45 26.06 15.34
C THR A 681 3.97 26.03 15.50
N PRO A 682 4.49 25.54 16.65
CA PRO A 682 5.91 25.32 16.81
C PRO A 682 6.38 24.09 16.04
N PHE A 683 7.60 24.13 15.50
CA PHE A 683 8.20 23.01 14.79
C PHE A 683 9.57 22.70 15.36
N ARG A 684 9.88 21.42 15.58
CA ARG A 684 11.20 21.04 16.09
C ARG A 684 12.34 21.34 15.11
N ALA A 685 12.07 21.33 13.81
CA ALA A 685 13.04 21.73 12.80
C ALA A 685 13.13 23.26 12.60
N ALA A 686 12.20 24.04 13.15
CA ALA A 686 12.27 25.49 13.03
C ALA A 686 13.42 26.04 13.89
N GLY A 687 14.30 26.80 13.25
CA GLY A 687 15.37 27.55 13.90
C GLY A 687 15.26 29.04 13.58
N LYS A 688 16.39 29.76 13.55
CA LYS A 688 16.47 31.14 13.06
C LYS A 688 16.20 31.30 11.56
N TYR A 689 15.98 30.20 10.85
CA TYR A 689 15.88 30.15 9.40
C TYR A 689 14.44 30.43 8.93
N GLY A 690 14.27 30.81 7.66
CA GLY A 690 12.95 30.91 7.04
C GLY A 690 12.33 29.54 6.77
N ALA A 691 11.03 29.53 6.45
CA ALA A 691 10.33 28.36 5.96
C ALA A 691 9.83 28.60 4.54
N ILE A 692 9.67 27.53 3.77
CA ILE A 692 8.99 27.55 2.47
C ILE A 692 7.71 26.73 2.60
N VAL A 693 6.58 27.34 2.31
CA VAL A 693 5.26 26.70 2.28
C VAL A 693 4.96 26.32 0.85
N LEU A 694 4.53 25.07 0.64
CA LEU A 694 4.18 24.49 -0.65
C LEU A 694 2.78 23.89 -0.57
N ASN A 695 1.88 24.29 -1.46
CA ASN A 695 0.55 23.71 -1.56
C ASN A 695 0.55 22.56 -2.58
N PRO A 696 0.43 21.29 -2.14
CA PRO A 696 0.44 20.15 -3.05
C PRO A 696 -0.79 20.06 -3.96
N GLN A 697 -1.90 20.74 -3.62
CA GLN A 697 -3.11 20.80 -4.43
C GLN A 697 -2.92 21.73 -5.64
N SER A 698 -2.51 22.97 -5.39
CA SER A 698 -2.42 24.02 -6.42
C SER A 698 -1.03 24.16 -7.05
N GLY A 699 0.01 23.68 -6.39
CA GLY A 699 1.41 23.92 -6.78
C GLY A 699 1.97 25.27 -6.34
N GLN A 700 1.15 26.13 -5.71
CA GLN A 700 1.59 27.42 -5.17
C GLN A 700 2.66 27.23 -4.10
N PHE A 701 3.57 28.20 -3.99
CA PHE A 701 4.62 28.20 -3.00
C PHE A 701 4.98 29.62 -2.57
N GLY A 702 5.60 29.76 -1.40
CA GLY A 702 6.09 31.05 -0.90
C GLY A 702 6.89 30.90 0.38
N LYS A 703 7.69 31.91 0.70
CA LYS A 703 8.48 31.97 1.93
C LYS A 703 7.68 32.54 3.10
N VAL A 704 7.96 32.05 4.30
CA VAL A 704 7.42 32.53 5.58
C VAL A 704 8.56 32.78 6.54
N THR A 705 8.48 33.88 7.29
CA THR A 705 9.44 34.16 8.37
C THR A 705 9.03 33.40 9.63
N CYS A 706 9.95 32.63 10.20
CA CYS A 706 9.70 31.98 11.49
C CYS A 706 9.62 33.04 12.61
N SER A 707 8.56 32.98 13.40
CA SER A 707 8.40 33.81 14.60
C SER A 707 8.70 33.00 15.86
N VAL A 708 9.04 33.68 16.94
CA VAL A 708 9.35 33.08 18.24
C VAL A 708 8.22 33.35 19.23
N LYS A 709 7.66 32.31 19.83
CA LYS A 709 6.73 32.38 20.97
C LYS A 709 7.19 31.41 22.04
N ASP A 710 7.24 31.87 23.29
CA ASP A 710 7.64 31.06 24.45
C ASP A 710 8.95 30.28 24.26
N GLY A 711 9.92 30.90 23.57
CA GLY A 711 11.23 30.31 23.27
C GLY A 711 11.24 29.25 22.16
N GLN A 712 10.10 28.98 21.52
CA GLN A 712 9.97 28.05 20.40
C GLN A 712 9.83 28.81 19.08
N HIS A 713 10.40 28.26 18.01
CA HIS A 713 10.26 28.79 16.66
C HIS A 713 9.10 28.10 15.94
N GLY A 714 8.34 28.89 15.17
CA GLY A 714 7.17 28.38 14.48
C GLY A 714 6.62 29.31 13.41
N ILE A 715 5.61 28.83 12.70
CA ILE A 715 4.90 29.58 11.65
C ILE A 715 3.40 29.43 11.83
N ARG A 716 2.62 30.31 11.18
CA ARG A 716 1.17 30.16 11.10
C ARG A 716 0.81 29.04 10.12
N ILE A 717 -0.02 28.09 10.55
CA ILE A 717 -0.62 27.05 9.71
C ILE A 717 -2.10 27.37 9.55
N GLN A 718 -2.54 27.51 8.30
CA GLN A 718 -3.92 27.79 7.91
C GLN A 718 -4.41 26.69 6.95
N LEU A 719 -5.27 25.79 7.42
CA LEU A 719 -5.80 24.64 6.69
C LEU A 719 -7.28 24.41 6.97
N GLN A 720 -8.09 24.35 5.93
CA GLN A 720 -9.47 23.87 6.02
C GLN A 720 -9.54 22.35 6.23
N PRO A 721 -10.68 21.80 6.70
CA PRO A 721 -10.93 20.37 6.68
C PRO A 721 -10.68 19.76 5.29
N GLY A 722 -9.86 18.72 5.21
CA GLY A 722 -9.50 18.06 3.95
C GLY A 722 -8.31 18.67 3.21
N GLU A 723 -7.73 19.77 3.70
CA GLU A 723 -6.51 20.35 3.12
C GLU A 723 -5.23 19.75 3.68
N SER A 724 -4.16 19.88 2.91
CA SER A 724 -2.81 19.48 3.28
C SER A 724 -1.80 20.50 2.78
N VAL A 725 -0.66 20.62 3.46
CA VAL A 725 0.42 21.53 3.09
C VAL A 725 1.76 20.86 3.31
N ILE A 726 2.76 21.30 2.56
CA ILE A 726 4.16 20.92 2.79
C ILE A 726 4.92 22.14 3.29
N VAL A 727 5.70 21.98 4.35
CA VAL A 727 6.57 23.02 4.91
C VAL A 727 8.01 22.53 4.86
N LYS A 728 8.90 23.30 4.23
CA LYS A 728 10.34 23.05 4.24
C LYS A 728 11.03 24.08 5.13
N PHE A 729 11.68 23.62 6.19
CA PHE A 729 12.64 24.44 6.94
C PHE A 729 14.03 24.25 6.35
N ALA A 730 14.62 25.31 5.81
CA ALA A 730 15.93 25.28 5.14
C ALA A 730 16.82 26.39 5.69
N ALA A 731 18.13 26.16 5.77
CA ALA A 731 19.07 27.12 6.37
C ALA A 731 19.12 28.46 5.61
N ASP A 732 19.11 28.39 4.29
CA ASP A 732 19.05 29.55 3.40
C ASP A 732 17.74 29.48 2.59
N VAL A 733 16.78 30.34 2.93
CA VAL A 733 15.60 30.53 2.10
C VAL A 733 15.91 31.64 1.11
N GLU A 734 15.90 31.32 -0.17
CA GLU A 734 16.27 32.26 -1.22
C GLU A 734 15.41 33.53 -1.18
N ASP A 735 16.05 34.70 -1.09
CA ASP A 735 15.36 35.99 -1.00
C ASP A 735 14.42 36.26 -2.18
N ARG A 736 14.71 35.67 -3.35
CA ARG A 736 13.91 35.81 -4.57
C ARG A 736 12.57 35.08 -4.55
N LEU A 737 12.32 34.19 -3.59
CA LEU A 737 11.02 33.52 -3.48
C LEU A 737 9.95 34.53 -3.05
N PRO A 738 8.73 34.47 -3.62
CA PRO A 738 7.64 35.32 -3.20
C PRO A 738 7.22 35.01 -1.77
N ASP A 739 6.71 36.00 -1.04
CA ASP A 739 6.12 35.77 0.27
C ASP A 739 4.87 34.89 0.14
N TRP A 740 4.70 33.98 1.09
CA TRP A 740 3.47 33.21 1.22
C TRP A 740 2.30 34.16 1.55
N ARG A 741 1.15 33.92 0.90
CA ARG A 741 -0.03 34.78 1.03
C ARG A 741 -1.11 34.05 1.81
N TYR A 742 -1.28 34.38 3.08
CA TYR A 742 -2.35 33.84 3.91
C TYR A 742 -3.71 34.46 3.52
N LEU A 743 -4.80 33.69 3.69
CA LEU A 743 -6.15 34.23 3.62
C LEU A 743 -6.39 35.05 4.89
N GLY A 744 -6.30 36.38 4.78
CA GLY A 744 -6.53 37.30 5.88
C GLY A 744 -8.01 37.60 6.10
N LYS A 745 -8.33 38.86 6.40
CA LYS A 745 -9.72 39.30 6.65
C LYS A 745 -10.59 39.10 5.39
N ARG A 746 -11.72 38.42 5.55
CA ARG A 746 -12.79 38.35 4.55
C ARG A 746 -13.36 39.75 4.27
N LEU A 747 -13.30 40.18 3.01
CA LEU A 747 -13.72 41.52 2.55
C LEU A 747 -15.15 41.54 2.00
N GLY A 748 -15.58 40.43 1.40
CA GLY A 748 -16.91 40.30 0.80
C GLY A 748 -17.05 39.01 0.00
N GLU A 749 -18.23 38.79 -0.55
CA GLU A 749 -18.54 37.65 -1.41
C GLU A 749 -19.39 38.11 -2.60
N MET A 750 -19.24 37.41 -3.73
CA MET A 750 -19.99 37.66 -4.96
C MET A 750 -20.62 36.33 -5.40
N PRO A 751 -21.90 36.09 -5.07
CA PRO A 751 -22.60 34.88 -5.50
C PRO A 751 -22.96 34.96 -6.98
N LEU A 752 -22.67 33.90 -7.73
CA LEU A 752 -22.98 33.76 -9.16
C LEU A 752 -24.34 33.08 -9.33
N ALA A 753 -25.40 33.82 -9.04
CA ALA A 753 -26.72 33.24 -8.76
C ALA A 753 -27.69 33.15 -9.94
N ARG A 754 -27.34 33.59 -11.18
CA ARG A 754 -28.30 33.68 -12.30
C ARG A 754 -27.65 33.45 -13.67
N GLY A 755 -28.49 33.16 -14.67
CA GLY A 755 -28.09 33.13 -16.08
C GLY A 755 -27.19 31.96 -16.47
N TRP A 756 -27.26 30.84 -15.76
CA TRP A 756 -26.46 29.66 -16.07
C TRP A 756 -27.02 28.93 -17.29
N LYS A 757 -26.21 28.83 -18.34
CA LYS A 757 -26.43 27.90 -19.45
C LYS A 757 -25.80 26.55 -19.09
N LEU A 758 -26.61 25.50 -19.04
CA LEU A 758 -26.19 24.11 -18.89
C LEU A 758 -26.24 23.40 -20.26
N ASP A 759 -25.16 22.76 -20.65
CA ASP A 759 -24.99 22.08 -21.95
C ASP A 759 -24.24 20.75 -21.78
N PHE A 760 -24.58 19.73 -22.57
CA PHE A 760 -24.02 18.37 -22.47
C PHE A 760 -23.31 18.00 -23.76
N LYS A 761 -21.98 17.82 -23.70
CA LYS A 761 -21.16 17.64 -24.92
C LYS A 761 -20.51 16.28 -25.06
N GLN A 762 -20.32 15.56 -23.96
CA GLN A 762 -19.64 14.27 -23.93
C GLN A 762 -20.29 13.39 -22.89
N GLY A 763 -20.68 12.16 -23.27
CA GLY A 763 -21.29 11.21 -22.36
C GLY A 763 -22.37 10.38 -23.04
N GLY A 764 -23.19 9.72 -22.22
CA GLY A 764 -24.33 8.94 -22.69
C GLY A 764 -25.22 8.47 -21.53
N PRO A 765 -26.27 7.69 -21.80
CA PRO A 765 -26.55 7.01 -23.07
C PRO A 765 -27.03 7.96 -24.18
N GLU A 766 -27.65 9.08 -23.83
CA GLU A 766 -28.07 10.14 -24.75
C GLU A 766 -27.61 11.50 -24.18
N LEU A 767 -27.39 12.50 -25.03
CA LEU A 767 -27.06 13.86 -24.58
C LEU A 767 -28.35 14.61 -24.23
N PRO A 768 -28.55 15.03 -22.97
CA PRO A 768 -29.70 15.87 -22.61
C PRO A 768 -29.69 17.21 -23.35
N SER A 769 -30.87 17.79 -23.56
CA SER A 769 -30.99 19.09 -24.23
C SER A 769 -30.43 20.23 -23.36
N PRO A 770 -29.79 21.27 -23.94
CA PRO A 770 -29.30 22.41 -23.17
C PRO A 770 -30.44 23.21 -22.52
N ILE A 771 -30.20 23.75 -21.33
CA ILE A 771 -31.16 24.60 -20.61
C ILE A 771 -30.50 25.89 -20.11
N ILE A 772 -31.32 26.92 -19.89
CA ILE A 772 -30.94 28.12 -19.15
C ILE A 772 -31.68 28.09 -17.82
N GLN A 773 -30.94 28.33 -16.73
CA GLN A 773 -31.49 28.30 -15.39
C GLN A 773 -30.89 29.40 -14.52
N ASP A 774 -31.71 29.93 -13.62
CA ASP A 774 -31.24 30.85 -12.59
C ASP A 774 -30.86 30.11 -11.30
N THR A 775 -31.56 29.03 -10.97
CA THR A 775 -31.26 28.23 -9.78
C THR A 775 -30.47 26.98 -10.16
N LEU A 776 -29.33 26.79 -9.50
CA LEU A 776 -28.54 25.56 -9.62
C LEU A 776 -29.15 24.43 -8.79
N ALA A 777 -29.16 23.23 -9.34
CA ALA A 777 -29.60 22.01 -8.69
C ALA A 777 -28.91 20.81 -9.37
N PRO A 778 -28.78 19.64 -8.69
CA PRO A 778 -28.38 18.43 -9.38
C PRO A 778 -29.33 18.16 -10.55
N TRP A 779 -28.80 17.92 -11.75
CA TRP A 779 -29.63 17.75 -12.94
C TRP A 779 -30.48 16.49 -12.88
N THR A 780 -30.15 15.56 -11.98
CA THR A 780 -30.93 14.36 -11.68
C THR A 780 -32.23 14.65 -10.93
N LEU A 781 -32.47 15.90 -10.51
CA LEU A 781 -33.76 16.36 -9.98
C LEU A 781 -34.70 16.90 -11.07
N TYR A 782 -34.24 17.03 -12.32
CA TYR A 782 -35.11 17.49 -13.41
C TYR A 782 -36.09 16.39 -13.83
N THR A 783 -37.22 16.80 -14.42
CA THR A 783 -38.32 15.89 -14.78
C THR A 783 -38.01 14.98 -15.97
N ASP A 784 -37.10 15.40 -16.84
CA ASP A 784 -36.65 14.61 -17.99
C ASP A 784 -35.72 13.48 -17.52
N THR A 785 -36.07 12.25 -17.89
CA THR A 785 -35.37 11.03 -17.45
C THR A 785 -34.03 10.82 -18.15
N THR A 786 -33.75 11.52 -19.26
CA THR A 786 -32.44 11.48 -19.93
C THR A 786 -31.31 11.92 -18.99
N TYR A 787 -31.57 12.93 -18.15
CA TYR A 787 -30.65 13.42 -17.12
C TYR A 787 -30.36 12.38 -16.04
N HIS A 788 -31.30 11.46 -15.76
CA HIS A 788 -31.17 10.45 -14.71
C HIS A 788 -30.27 9.29 -15.12
N ALA A 789 -30.20 9.01 -16.42
CA ALA A 789 -29.34 7.98 -17.00
C ALA A 789 -27.98 8.51 -17.44
N PHE A 790 -27.83 9.84 -17.54
CA PHE A 790 -26.63 10.46 -18.08
C PHE A 790 -25.38 10.23 -17.21
N SER A 791 -24.29 9.82 -17.85
CA SER A 791 -22.94 9.85 -17.34
C SER A 791 -22.00 10.48 -18.36
N GLY A 792 -21.23 11.47 -17.93
CA GLY A 792 -20.38 12.28 -18.81
C GLY A 792 -20.00 13.63 -18.21
N ILE A 793 -19.75 14.59 -19.10
CA ILE A 793 -19.37 15.96 -18.77
C ILE A 793 -20.46 16.93 -19.23
N ALA A 794 -20.92 17.78 -18.31
CA ALA A 794 -21.78 18.91 -18.62
C ALA A 794 -21.07 20.23 -18.33
N THR A 795 -21.39 21.25 -19.12
CA THR A 795 -20.80 22.58 -19.05
C THR A 795 -21.82 23.57 -18.50
N TYR A 796 -21.49 24.22 -17.40
CA TYR A 796 -22.21 25.38 -16.85
C TYR A 796 -21.49 26.66 -17.26
N GLN A 797 -22.18 27.63 -17.85
CA GLN A 797 -21.59 28.90 -18.27
C GLN A 797 -22.45 30.09 -17.86
N THR A 798 -21.82 31.14 -17.32
CA THR A 798 -22.44 32.44 -17.04
C THR A 798 -21.41 33.57 -17.13
N SER A 799 -21.82 34.80 -16.87
CA SER A 799 -20.95 35.99 -16.79
C SER A 799 -21.24 36.81 -15.55
N PHE A 800 -20.24 37.52 -15.04
CA PHE A 800 -20.36 38.39 -13.88
C PHE A 800 -19.53 39.66 -14.02
N GLU A 801 -19.87 40.69 -13.25
CA GLU A 801 -19.17 41.97 -13.25
C GLU A 801 -18.22 42.07 -12.06
N LEU A 802 -16.98 42.46 -12.34
CA LEU A 802 -15.98 42.80 -11.32
C LEU A 802 -15.63 44.28 -11.45
N ALA A 803 -16.11 45.12 -10.52
CA ALA A 803 -15.90 46.56 -10.59
C ALA A 803 -14.41 46.94 -10.71
N ASP A 804 -13.59 46.47 -9.76
CA ASP A 804 -12.15 46.65 -9.76
C ASP A 804 -11.43 45.36 -9.33
N LYS A 805 -10.30 45.07 -9.99
CA LYS A 805 -9.38 44.01 -9.59
C LYS A 805 -8.26 44.58 -8.73
N ARG A 806 -8.05 43.98 -7.56
CA ARG A 806 -7.07 44.42 -6.56
C ARG A 806 -5.97 43.38 -6.37
N ASN A 807 -4.70 43.81 -6.40
CA ASN A 807 -3.55 42.91 -6.21
C ASN A 807 -3.36 42.49 -4.75
N ASP A 808 -3.84 43.30 -3.80
CA ASP A 808 -3.80 43.04 -2.36
C ASP A 808 -4.97 42.17 -1.88
N VAL A 809 -5.71 41.54 -2.81
CA VAL A 809 -6.87 40.68 -2.56
C VAL A 809 -6.65 39.32 -3.20
N ILE A 810 -7.01 38.26 -2.48
CA ILE A 810 -7.15 36.90 -3.01
C ILE A 810 -8.61 36.69 -3.37
N TYR A 811 -8.85 36.28 -4.61
CA TYR A 811 -10.17 35.92 -5.11
C TYR A 811 -10.28 34.40 -5.15
N LEU A 812 -11.03 33.85 -4.18
CA LEU A 812 -11.25 32.41 -4.03
C LEU A 812 -12.62 32.07 -4.61
N LEU A 813 -12.66 31.26 -5.67
CA LEU A 813 -13.88 30.63 -6.16
C LEU A 813 -14.22 29.45 -5.27
N GLU A 814 -15.40 29.45 -4.69
CA GLU A 814 -15.96 28.38 -3.87
C GLU A 814 -17.11 27.71 -4.62
N LEU A 815 -17.00 26.39 -4.81
CA LEU A 815 -18.03 25.57 -5.42
C LEU A 815 -18.63 24.64 -4.36
N GLU A 816 -19.83 24.94 -3.88
CA GLU A 816 -20.52 24.05 -2.96
C GLU A 816 -21.32 22.98 -3.72
N ASN A 817 -21.46 21.80 -3.12
CA ASN A 817 -22.30 20.69 -3.61
C ASN A 817 -22.02 20.31 -5.09
N VAL A 818 -20.76 19.95 -5.36
CA VAL A 818 -20.26 19.49 -6.66
C VAL A 818 -20.39 17.97 -6.76
N TYR A 819 -20.97 17.47 -7.86
CA TYR A 819 -21.18 16.04 -8.12
C TYR A 819 -20.58 15.65 -9.48
N GLU A 820 -19.29 15.31 -9.58
CA GLU A 820 -18.34 15.06 -8.46
C GLU A 820 -17.01 15.82 -8.59
N SER A 821 -16.70 16.40 -9.74
CA SER A 821 -15.49 17.22 -9.95
C SER A 821 -15.71 18.27 -11.02
N ALA A 822 -14.97 19.37 -10.94
CA ALA A 822 -15.19 20.56 -11.74
C ALA A 822 -13.88 21.11 -12.34
N ARG A 823 -13.78 21.22 -13.67
CA ARG A 823 -12.74 22.01 -14.33
C ARG A 823 -13.26 23.40 -14.66
N VAL A 824 -12.53 24.43 -14.24
CA VAL A 824 -12.99 25.82 -14.29
C VAL A 824 -12.19 26.60 -15.31
N TYR A 825 -12.88 27.39 -16.11
CA TYR A 825 -12.29 28.34 -17.03
C TYR A 825 -12.84 29.74 -16.73
N ILE A 826 -11.94 30.72 -16.69
CA ILE A 826 -12.27 32.13 -16.50
C ILE A 826 -11.74 32.88 -17.72
N ASN A 827 -12.61 33.61 -18.43
CA ASN A 827 -12.25 34.30 -19.67
C ASN A 827 -11.54 33.37 -20.68
N ASP A 828 -12.07 32.14 -20.82
CA ASP A 828 -11.53 31.05 -21.65
C ASP A 828 -10.13 30.53 -21.30
N GLN A 829 -9.57 30.94 -20.16
CA GLN A 829 -8.32 30.41 -19.61
C GLN A 829 -8.61 29.33 -18.56
N ASP A 830 -7.88 28.22 -18.62
CA ASP A 830 -7.99 27.13 -17.65
C ASP A 830 -7.47 27.58 -16.27
N ALA A 831 -8.38 27.65 -15.30
CA ALA A 831 -8.11 28.02 -13.93
C ALA A 831 -7.82 26.80 -13.03
N GLY A 832 -7.90 25.59 -13.57
CA GLY A 832 -7.62 24.33 -12.89
C GLY A 832 -8.86 23.49 -12.58
N VAL A 833 -8.64 22.43 -11.80
CA VAL A 833 -9.66 21.44 -11.44
C VAL A 833 -9.91 21.47 -9.93
N ALA A 834 -11.16 21.65 -9.52
CA ALA A 834 -11.64 21.40 -8.18
C ALA A 834 -12.18 19.97 -8.09
N TRP A 835 -11.44 19.09 -7.41
CA TRP A 835 -11.72 17.65 -7.37
C TRP A 835 -11.70 17.05 -5.95
N SER A 836 -11.39 17.85 -4.93
CA SER A 836 -11.37 17.45 -3.52
C SER A 836 -12.00 18.51 -2.64
N ILE A 837 -12.31 18.13 -1.39
CA ILE A 837 -12.89 19.04 -0.40
C ILE A 837 -11.78 19.85 0.29
N PRO A 838 -11.98 21.17 0.51
CA PRO A 838 -13.05 21.99 -0.05
C PRO A 838 -12.83 22.26 -1.55
N PHE A 839 -13.90 22.37 -2.33
CA PHE A 839 -13.86 22.52 -3.80
C PHE A 839 -13.59 23.97 -4.22
N HIS A 840 -12.41 24.49 -3.88
CA HIS A 840 -12.08 25.90 -4.08
C HIS A 840 -10.88 26.10 -5.03
N LEU A 841 -10.85 27.23 -5.74
CA LEU A 841 -9.75 27.62 -6.63
C LEU A 841 -9.43 29.11 -6.49
N GLN A 842 -8.15 29.47 -6.42
CA GLN A 842 -7.75 30.87 -6.53
C GLN A 842 -7.80 31.29 -8.01
N ILE A 843 -8.69 32.23 -8.34
CA ILE A 843 -8.95 32.64 -9.73
C ILE A 843 -8.45 34.04 -10.05
N GLY A 844 -7.81 34.71 -9.08
CA GLY A 844 -7.41 36.12 -9.17
C GLY A 844 -6.64 36.46 -10.44
N ASP A 845 -5.70 35.62 -10.88
CA ASP A 845 -4.86 35.89 -12.04
C ASP A 845 -5.64 35.94 -13.37
N PHE A 846 -6.77 35.23 -13.44
CA PHE A 846 -7.60 35.13 -14.64
C PHE A 846 -8.69 36.21 -14.74
N LEU A 847 -8.92 36.96 -13.66
CA LEU A 847 -9.93 38.02 -13.58
C LEU A 847 -9.45 39.32 -14.25
N LYS A 848 -10.42 40.10 -14.76
CA LYS A 848 -10.24 41.47 -15.28
C LYS A 848 -11.33 42.41 -14.75
N PRO A 849 -11.11 43.74 -14.68
CA PRO A 849 -12.19 44.69 -14.44
C PRO A 849 -13.30 44.60 -15.51
N GLY A 850 -14.55 44.84 -15.11
CA GLY A 850 -15.75 44.70 -15.93
C GLY A 850 -16.24 43.25 -16.06
N THR A 851 -16.80 42.92 -17.22
CA THR A 851 -17.42 41.62 -17.48
C THR A 851 -16.39 40.50 -17.57
N ASN A 852 -16.60 39.44 -16.79
CA ASN A 852 -15.87 38.19 -16.84
C ASN A 852 -16.81 37.04 -17.23
N THR A 853 -16.29 36.08 -17.99
CA THR A 853 -17.01 34.82 -18.25
C THR A 853 -16.45 33.71 -17.37
N ILE A 854 -17.34 32.85 -16.87
CA ILE A 854 -16.98 31.62 -16.17
C ILE A 854 -17.63 30.43 -16.87
N ARG A 855 -16.84 29.38 -17.08
CA ARG A 855 -17.30 28.10 -17.61
C ARG A 855 -16.80 27.00 -16.68
N ILE A 856 -17.71 26.14 -16.22
CA ILE A 856 -17.42 25.04 -15.30
C ILE A 856 -17.84 23.73 -15.96
N GLU A 857 -16.88 22.87 -16.23
CA GLU A 857 -17.09 21.51 -16.74
C GLU A 857 -17.23 20.56 -15.55
N ILE A 858 -18.42 19.99 -15.36
CA ILE A 858 -18.72 19.03 -14.29
C ILE A 858 -18.70 17.63 -14.86
N ALA A 859 -17.87 16.75 -14.28
CA ALA A 859 -17.88 15.32 -14.55
C ALA A 859 -18.59 14.58 -13.41
N ASN A 860 -19.62 13.78 -13.75
CA ASN A 860 -20.31 12.95 -12.77
C ASN A 860 -19.76 11.51 -12.72
N LEU A 861 -20.50 10.59 -12.14
CA LEU A 861 -20.14 9.16 -12.00
C LEU A 861 -20.73 8.30 -13.12
N MET A 862 -20.11 7.14 -13.35
CA MET A 862 -20.63 6.10 -14.25
C MET A 862 -21.90 5.43 -13.70
N ALA A 863 -22.13 5.49 -12.38
CA ALA A 863 -23.18 4.76 -11.67
C ALA A 863 -24.58 4.90 -12.29
N ASN A 864 -24.97 6.11 -12.70
CA ASN A 864 -26.31 6.37 -13.27
C ASN A 864 -26.52 5.66 -14.61
N ARG A 865 -25.50 5.61 -15.47
CA ARG A 865 -25.56 4.94 -16.76
C ARG A 865 -25.49 3.42 -16.61
N ILE A 866 -24.64 2.90 -15.72
CA ILE A 866 -24.58 1.46 -15.41
C ILE A 866 -25.94 0.98 -14.89
N ARG A 867 -26.54 1.73 -13.96
CA ARG A 867 -27.89 1.45 -13.45
C ARG A 867 -28.94 1.42 -14.57
N ASP A 868 -28.93 2.38 -15.48
CA ASP A 868 -29.86 2.40 -16.63
C ASP A 868 -29.67 1.18 -17.54
N MET A 869 -28.43 0.80 -17.80
CA MET A 869 -28.09 -0.40 -18.59
C MET A 869 -28.57 -1.68 -17.92
N ASP A 870 -28.35 -1.86 -16.62
CA ASP A 870 -28.84 -3.03 -15.88
C ASP A 870 -30.37 -3.10 -15.86
N ARG A 871 -31.06 -1.96 -15.73
CA ARG A 871 -32.54 -1.91 -15.82
C ARG A 871 -33.09 -2.27 -17.20
N LYS A 872 -32.35 -1.95 -18.25
CA LYS A 872 -32.69 -2.27 -19.64
C LYS A 872 -32.23 -3.68 -20.06
N GLY A 873 -31.53 -4.41 -19.19
CA GLY A 873 -30.99 -5.73 -19.50
C GLY A 873 -29.86 -5.70 -20.53
N VAL A 874 -29.12 -4.58 -20.64
CA VAL A 874 -27.97 -4.47 -21.54
C VAL A 874 -26.83 -5.33 -20.99
N GLU A 875 -26.36 -6.28 -21.78
CA GLU A 875 -25.27 -7.17 -21.41
C GLU A 875 -23.90 -6.51 -21.65
N TRP A 876 -23.33 -5.93 -20.59
CA TRP A 876 -22.01 -5.28 -20.62
C TRP A 876 -20.91 -6.06 -19.86
N ARG A 877 -21.29 -7.01 -19.00
CA ARG A 877 -20.36 -7.88 -18.25
C ARG A 877 -19.97 -9.08 -19.13
N ARG A 878 -18.90 -8.95 -19.92
CA ARG A 878 -18.46 -10.00 -20.86
C ARG A 878 -17.08 -10.56 -20.52
N TYR A 879 -16.97 -11.33 -19.43
CA TYR A 879 -15.70 -11.89 -18.94
C TYR A 879 -15.87 -13.33 -18.41
N HIS A 880 -14.85 -14.18 -18.57
CA HIS A 880 -14.91 -15.61 -18.18
C HIS A 880 -14.92 -15.86 -16.68
N GLU A 881 -14.32 -14.96 -15.89
CA GLU A 881 -14.45 -15.01 -14.44
C GLU A 881 -15.78 -14.34 -14.05
N ILE A 882 -16.79 -15.17 -13.76
CA ILE A 882 -18.18 -14.75 -13.47
C ILE A 882 -18.34 -13.96 -12.16
N ASN A 883 -17.25 -13.71 -11.43
CA ASN A 883 -17.26 -13.06 -10.13
C ASN A 883 -17.05 -11.54 -10.21
N PHE A 884 -17.52 -10.86 -11.27
CA PHE A 884 -17.73 -9.42 -11.16
C PHE A 884 -18.79 -9.20 -10.09
N VAL A 885 -18.35 -8.80 -8.90
CA VAL A 885 -19.14 -8.83 -7.67
C VAL A 885 -19.28 -7.43 -7.10
N SER A 886 -20.32 -7.24 -6.30
CA SER A 886 -20.44 -6.05 -5.45
C SER A 886 -19.32 -6.01 -4.39
N ILE A 887 -19.26 -4.89 -3.67
CA ILE A 887 -18.38 -4.72 -2.50
C ILE A 887 -18.58 -5.80 -1.44
N ASP A 888 -19.74 -6.47 -1.43
CA ASP A 888 -20.08 -7.57 -0.52
C ASP A 888 -19.80 -8.97 -1.07
N TYR A 889 -19.09 -9.08 -2.20
CA TYR A 889 -18.76 -10.36 -2.84
C TYR A 889 -20.00 -11.17 -3.24
N VAL A 890 -21.11 -10.49 -3.58
CA VAL A 890 -22.29 -11.10 -4.21
C VAL A 890 -22.39 -10.69 -5.68
N PRO A 891 -23.13 -11.42 -6.54
CA PRO A 891 -23.29 -11.03 -7.94
C PRO A 891 -23.70 -9.56 -8.08
N PHE A 892 -22.96 -8.81 -8.90
CA PHE A 892 -23.18 -7.37 -9.05
C PHE A 892 -24.50 -7.06 -9.77
N ASP A 893 -25.33 -6.20 -9.18
CA ASP A 893 -26.55 -5.66 -9.77
C ASP A 893 -26.75 -4.18 -9.38
N ALA A 894 -26.70 -3.29 -10.36
CA ALA A 894 -26.94 -1.86 -10.16
C ALA A 894 -28.41 -1.46 -10.38
N SER A 895 -29.28 -2.36 -10.82
CA SER A 895 -30.67 -2.04 -11.23
C SER A 895 -31.49 -1.40 -10.12
N GLN A 896 -31.20 -1.76 -8.86
CA GLN A 896 -31.89 -1.25 -7.67
C GLN A 896 -31.24 -0.01 -7.05
N TRP A 897 -30.12 0.48 -7.58
CA TRP A 897 -29.49 1.67 -7.03
C TRP A 897 -30.40 2.89 -7.15
N THR A 898 -30.28 3.78 -6.17
CA THR A 898 -30.82 5.14 -6.25
C THR A 898 -30.04 5.93 -7.30
N VAL A 899 -30.73 6.88 -7.95
CA VAL A 899 -30.05 7.81 -8.88
C VAL A 899 -29.06 8.62 -8.05
N GLN A 900 -27.80 8.60 -8.45
CA GLN A 900 -26.75 9.38 -7.82
C GLN A 900 -26.93 10.85 -8.21
N PRO A 901 -26.82 11.80 -7.27
CA PRO A 901 -26.75 13.22 -7.60
C PRO A 901 -25.69 13.50 -8.67
N SER A 902 -25.94 14.46 -9.55
CA SER A 902 -24.99 14.80 -10.62
C SER A 902 -25.14 16.27 -11.02
N GLY A 903 -24.01 16.92 -11.31
CA GLY A 903 -23.97 18.32 -11.69
C GLY A 903 -23.54 19.25 -10.55
N LEU A 904 -23.98 20.50 -10.62
CA LEU A 904 -23.63 21.56 -9.69
C LEU A 904 -24.89 22.07 -9.00
N ALA A 905 -24.98 21.88 -7.68
CA ALA A 905 -26.11 22.41 -6.90
C ALA A 905 -25.81 23.79 -6.28
N GLY A 906 -24.54 24.15 -6.16
CA GLY A 906 -24.10 25.43 -5.61
C GLY A 906 -24.36 25.57 -4.11
N PRO A 907 -24.23 26.79 -3.57
CA PRO A 907 -23.90 28.04 -4.28
C PRO A 907 -22.52 28.04 -4.97
N VAL A 908 -22.38 28.92 -5.98
CA VAL A 908 -21.10 29.26 -6.61
C VAL A 908 -20.76 30.68 -6.21
N THR A 909 -19.66 30.87 -5.50
CA THR A 909 -19.34 32.16 -4.87
C THR A 909 -17.89 32.54 -5.12
N ILE A 910 -17.64 33.82 -5.42
CA ILE A 910 -16.28 34.36 -5.40
C ILE A 910 -16.11 35.12 -4.09
N VAL A 911 -15.29 34.60 -3.19
CA VAL A 911 -14.98 35.23 -1.90
C VAL A 911 -13.69 36.03 -2.00
N GLN A 912 -13.71 37.23 -1.45
CA GLN A 912 -12.57 38.15 -1.45
C GLN A 912 -11.92 38.17 -0.07
N TYR A 913 -10.62 37.87 -0.02
CA TYR A 913 -9.81 37.94 1.19
C TYR A 913 -8.72 38.99 1.03
N LYS A 914 -8.51 39.82 2.05
CA LYS A 914 -7.32 40.67 2.12
C LYS A 914 -6.10 39.77 2.26
N VAL A 915 -5.04 40.02 1.47
CA VAL A 915 -3.75 39.36 1.69
C VAL A 915 -3.20 39.80 3.04
N GLU A 916 -2.89 38.84 3.89
CA GLU A 916 -2.11 39.06 5.10
C GLU A 916 -0.67 38.60 4.82
N GLU A 917 0.26 39.56 4.86
CA GLU A 917 1.68 39.30 4.72
C GLU A 917 2.25 38.73 6.04
N ASN A 918 3.40 38.06 5.92
CA ASN A 918 4.08 37.29 6.98
C ASN A 918 4.25 38.02 8.32
#